data_AF-A0A966I7R7-F1
#
_entry.id   AF-A0A966I7R7-F1
#
_cell.length_a   1.000
_cell.length_b   1.000
_cell.length_c   1.000
_cell.angle_alpha   90.00
_cell.angle_beta   90.00
_cell.angle_gamma   90.00
#
_symmetry.space_group_name_H-M   'P 1'
#
loop_
_entity.id
_entity.type
_entity.pdbx_description
1 polymer ?
#
loop_
_entity_poly.entity_id
_entity_poly.type
_entity_poly.pdbx_seq_one_letter_code
_entity_poly.pdbx_strand_id
1 'polypeptide(L)'
;GYQGKMQFVVVKQSSDTSDHVVESDNTNADAAVGYLTEPRSRPMIANFTFLAQGSDEPLKYKEGVSGVYINGIVVNANSQNLIESTNLETIQDGALTPKLQHHSVFMDSAGDTSPFKADTSSSGVTAEQLEASLKERATDLVIGTNTLVGGMFLGDAEEAVTSSFNGDKVQGMCAVGPHASGTPTDLCPTYSSKEERYIVDTWFSATDYIGAFSPGSDIENNWASGWTIGLFTAPECPAGTLESEVLLGKKVCSLSGEVTEDLKLVAGNYYKLDGKVAIGKDMGADGTKAGGVSAKLTIEPGVTIFGESGNDYLVVMRGSDIHAVGTSSAPIIMTGRQDILGEADIVNTRGLWGGLVILGQAPINKCSFTNAGTATTAGTRIDPCEKEVEGSAGDTMGGEISNDSSGTLKYVRVQYAGYEVFPGNELNGITFGGVGNGTVVDFIQVHNNQDDCVEFFGGTVDVKHLICTGAGDDNLDIDWGYQGRMQYVLIQQSNGVGDHVVESDNTNSDAAVGYLTEPRSNPIVSNFTFLSSGKDEIFKLKEGVSGQYFNGVAVVKDASTKCIETTKAETALDGAVTPHFSMNSVAMQCNGGFVKTDGAATVADIESIVKEGVNNLYASTSGGGTYVNTLSGPVNGSAESAANVTVIPEKYNADNFFDTTDYIGAVKGATDTWYKNWTLSGTIDVQ
;
A
#
# COMPACT_ATOMS: atom_id res chain seq x y z
N GLY A 1 22.78 -18.94 -36.11
CA GLY A 1 22.64 -18.91 -34.65
C GLY A 1 21.27 -19.36 -34.18
N TYR A 2 21.04 -19.34 -32.86
CA TYR A 2 19.74 -19.61 -32.22
C TYR A 2 18.72 -18.51 -32.58
N GLN A 3 17.47 -18.86 -32.90
CA GLN A 3 16.40 -17.93 -33.31
C GLN A 3 15.13 -18.12 -32.47
N GLY A 4 15.24 -18.79 -31.32
CA GLY A 4 14.10 -19.16 -30.50
C GLY A 4 13.57 -18.00 -29.66
N LYS A 5 12.36 -18.22 -29.13
CA LYS A 5 11.68 -17.32 -28.21
C LYS A 5 11.68 -17.90 -26.80
N MET A 6 11.80 -17.04 -25.81
CA MET A 6 11.71 -17.36 -24.38
C MET A 6 10.81 -16.32 -23.70
N GLN A 7 9.96 -16.76 -22.77
CA GLN A 7 9.16 -15.88 -21.93
C GLN A 7 9.11 -16.42 -20.50
N PHE A 8 9.08 -15.52 -19.51
CA PHE A 8 9.14 -15.86 -18.08
C PHE A 8 10.46 -16.57 -17.74
N VAL A 9 11.55 -15.81 -17.82
CA VAL A 9 12.91 -16.34 -17.62
C VAL A 9 13.52 -15.77 -16.35
N VAL A 10 13.89 -16.63 -15.41
CA VAL A 10 14.63 -16.22 -14.22
C VAL A 10 15.99 -16.89 -14.25
N VAL A 11 17.05 -16.10 -14.11
CA VAL A 11 18.40 -16.61 -13.89
C VAL A 11 18.97 -15.94 -12.67
N LYS A 12 19.40 -16.75 -11.70
CA LYS A 12 20.02 -16.30 -10.46
C LYS A 12 21.35 -17.00 -10.31
N GLN A 13 22.45 -16.27 -10.45
CA GLN A 13 23.77 -16.79 -10.14
C GLN A 13 23.91 -16.96 -8.62
N SER A 14 24.58 -18.03 -8.20
CA SER A 14 24.70 -18.42 -6.79
C SER A 14 26.10 -18.24 -6.22
N SER A 15 27.06 -17.78 -7.03
CA SER A 15 28.45 -17.59 -6.63
C SER A 15 29.08 -16.38 -7.31
N ASP A 16 30.05 -15.80 -6.63
CA ASP A 16 30.97 -14.76 -7.11
C ASP A 16 31.90 -15.25 -8.22
N THR A 17 32.02 -16.57 -8.41
CA THR A 17 32.81 -17.21 -9.48
C THR A 17 32.02 -17.46 -10.76
N SER A 18 30.73 -17.13 -10.80
CA SER A 18 29.95 -17.21 -12.03
C SER A 18 30.44 -16.15 -13.04
N ASP A 19 30.36 -16.47 -14.33
CA ASP A 19 30.74 -15.57 -15.42
C ASP A 19 29.51 -14.71 -15.82
N HIS A 20 29.05 -14.78 -17.06
CA HIS A 20 27.88 -14.05 -17.53
C HIS A 20 26.54 -14.76 -17.25
N VAL A 21 25.44 -14.01 -17.13
CA VAL A 21 24.07 -14.55 -17.11
C VAL A 21 23.63 -14.95 -18.52
N VAL A 22 23.91 -14.07 -19.48
CA VAL A 22 23.72 -14.34 -20.90
C VAL A 22 25.04 -14.10 -21.60
N GLU A 23 25.55 -15.13 -22.26
CA GLU A 23 26.60 -15.01 -23.26
C GLU A 23 26.01 -15.41 -24.62
N SER A 24 26.08 -14.50 -25.59
CA SER A 24 25.59 -14.76 -26.94
C SER A 24 26.70 -14.57 -27.96
N ASP A 25 26.72 -15.47 -28.95
CA ASP A 25 27.72 -15.55 -30.01
C ASP A 25 27.04 -16.04 -31.30
N ASN A 26 27.47 -15.53 -32.46
CA ASN A 26 27.01 -16.00 -33.77
C ASN A 26 27.94 -17.02 -34.44
N THR A 27 29.25 -16.80 -34.42
CA THR A 27 30.22 -17.52 -35.27
C THR A 27 31.38 -18.15 -34.49
N ASN A 28 31.33 -18.09 -33.16
CA ASN A 28 32.36 -18.60 -32.26
C ASN A 28 33.76 -18.05 -32.59
N ALA A 29 33.79 -16.74 -32.86
CA ALA A 29 34.93 -15.94 -33.30
C ALA A 29 35.60 -16.37 -34.62
N ASP A 30 34.91 -17.10 -35.50
CA ASP A 30 35.46 -17.48 -36.81
C ASP A 30 35.31 -16.35 -37.85
N ALA A 31 36.32 -15.49 -37.93
CA ALA A 31 36.35 -14.37 -38.87
C ALA A 31 36.27 -14.81 -40.34
N ALA A 32 36.59 -16.06 -40.68
CA ALA A 32 36.50 -16.55 -42.06
C ALA A 32 35.04 -16.76 -42.51
N VAL A 33 34.12 -16.97 -41.57
CA VAL A 33 32.67 -17.06 -41.83
C VAL A 33 32.09 -15.67 -42.06
N GLY A 34 32.63 -14.66 -41.35
CA GLY A 34 32.09 -13.30 -41.34
C GLY A 34 30.98 -13.15 -40.30
N TYR A 35 31.15 -12.18 -39.42
CA TYR A 35 30.35 -12.06 -38.19
C TYR A 35 28.89 -11.65 -38.43
N LEU A 36 28.58 -10.98 -39.55
CA LEU A 36 27.21 -10.67 -39.97
C LEU A 36 26.52 -11.79 -40.78
N THR A 37 27.08 -13.00 -40.80
CA THR A 37 26.48 -14.14 -41.51
C THR A 37 25.12 -14.49 -40.93
N GLU A 38 24.15 -14.67 -41.82
CA GLU A 38 22.76 -14.97 -41.51
C GLU A 38 22.45 -16.48 -41.69
N PRO A 39 21.53 -17.06 -40.90
CA PRO A 39 20.80 -16.43 -39.80
C PRO A 39 21.69 -16.20 -38.56
N ARG A 40 21.65 -15.00 -37.99
CA ARG A 40 22.42 -14.62 -36.79
C ARG A 40 22.00 -15.42 -35.54
N SER A 41 22.67 -15.25 -34.40
CA SER A 41 22.09 -15.62 -33.10
C SER A 41 21.18 -14.48 -32.62
N ARG A 42 19.88 -14.75 -32.53
CA ARG A 42 18.80 -13.81 -32.23
C ARG A 42 17.81 -14.45 -31.24
N PRO A 43 18.16 -14.58 -29.95
CA PRO A 43 17.16 -14.91 -28.96
C PRO A 43 16.13 -13.76 -28.87
N MET A 44 14.85 -14.10 -28.75
CA MET A 44 13.83 -13.14 -28.31
C MET A 44 13.41 -13.52 -26.89
N ILE A 45 13.72 -12.67 -25.92
CA ILE A 45 13.45 -12.96 -24.50
C ILE A 45 12.51 -11.89 -23.98
N ALA A 46 11.33 -12.30 -23.53
CA ALA A 46 10.37 -11.43 -22.87
C ALA A 46 10.20 -11.79 -21.39
N ASN A 47 9.87 -10.82 -20.53
CA ASN A 47 9.55 -11.05 -19.12
C ASN A 47 10.65 -11.83 -18.40
N PHE A 48 11.81 -11.21 -18.23
CA PHE A 48 12.96 -11.87 -17.64
C PHE A 48 13.52 -11.11 -16.44
N THR A 49 14.05 -11.86 -15.47
CA THR A 49 14.76 -11.33 -14.31
C THR A 49 16.12 -12.02 -14.22
N PHE A 50 17.18 -11.27 -14.46
CA PHE A 50 18.57 -11.73 -14.41
C PHE A 50 19.27 -11.14 -13.21
N LEU A 51 19.68 -12.00 -12.29
CA LEU A 51 20.35 -11.64 -11.04
C LEU A 51 21.77 -12.19 -11.12
N ALA A 52 22.71 -11.31 -11.46
CA ALA A 52 24.12 -11.64 -11.52
C ALA A 52 24.78 -11.45 -10.15
N GLN A 53 25.62 -12.41 -9.79
CA GLN A 53 26.48 -12.36 -8.60
C GLN A 53 27.97 -12.50 -8.96
N GLY A 54 28.25 -12.86 -10.22
CA GLY A 54 29.59 -13.08 -10.75
C GLY A 54 30.47 -11.84 -10.78
N SER A 55 31.75 -12.06 -11.07
CA SER A 55 32.77 -11.00 -11.23
C SER A 55 32.71 -10.26 -12.56
N ASP A 56 31.81 -10.66 -13.45
CA ASP A 56 31.70 -10.19 -14.83
C ASP A 56 30.30 -9.62 -15.11
N GLU A 57 30.14 -9.02 -16.29
CA GLU A 57 28.90 -8.36 -16.68
C GLU A 57 27.76 -9.38 -16.86
N PRO A 58 26.51 -9.08 -16.43
CA PRO A 58 25.38 -9.97 -16.64
C PRO A 58 25.17 -10.35 -18.11
N LEU A 59 25.35 -9.42 -19.05
CA LEU A 59 25.09 -9.63 -20.47
C LEU A 59 26.38 -9.46 -21.28
N LYS A 60 26.80 -10.52 -21.97
CA LYS A 60 27.88 -10.49 -22.93
C LYS A 60 27.40 -10.78 -24.34
N TYR A 61 27.68 -9.84 -25.22
CA TYR A 61 27.38 -9.91 -26.64
C TYR A 61 28.66 -9.99 -27.44
N LYS A 62 28.94 -11.18 -27.94
CA LYS A 62 30.04 -11.41 -28.86
C LYS A 62 29.65 -11.03 -30.28
N GLU A 63 30.42 -11.46 -31.26
CA GLU A 63 30.26 -11.03 -32.62
C GLU A 63 28.93 -11.44 -33.24
N GLY A 64 28.32 -10.52 -33.99
CA GLY A 64 27.23 -10.88 -34.88
C GLY A 64 25.93 -11.29 -34.19
N VAL A 65 25.66 -10.86 -32.96
CA VAL A 65 24.40 -11.19 -32.26
C VAL A 65 23.31 -10.15 -32.49
N SER A 66 22.05 -10.58 -32.48
CA SER A 66 20.86 -9.81 -32.91
C SER A 66 19.69 -9.94 -31.90
N GLY A 67 20.00 -10.25 -30.64
CA GLY A 67 18.97 -10.50 -29.62
C GLY A 67 17.96 -9.36 -29.40
N VAL A 68 16.73 -9.73 -29.04
CA VAL A 68 15.64 -8.82 -28.66
C VAL A 68 15.24 -9.14 -27.23
N TYR A 69 15.39 -8.17 -26.33
CA TYR A 69 15.11 -8.29 -24.90
C TYR A 69 13.95 -7.37 -24.55
N ILE A 70 12.88 -7.91 -23.96
CA ILE A 70 11.61 -7.20 -23.74
C ILE A 70 11.18 -7.37 -22.28
N ASN A 71 10.71 -6.32 -21.63
CA ASN A 71 10.11 -6.37 -20.29
C ASN A 71 11.05 -7.05 -19.27
N GLY A 72 12.27 -6.54 -19.14
CA GLY A 72 13.35 -7.21 -18.43
C GLY A 72 13.81 -6.49 -17.16
N ILE A 73 14.42 -7.25 -16.26
CA ILE A 73 15.17 -6.75 -15.10
C ILE A 73 16.55 -7.39 -15.12
N VAL A 74 17.60 -6.57 -15.01
CA VAL A 74 18.99 -7.03 -14.94
C VAL A 74 19.66 -6.37 -13.75
N VAL A 75 20.03 -7.16 -12.74
CA VAL A 75 20.73 -6.67 -11.55
C VAL A 75 22.11 -7.30 -11.52
N ASN A 76 23.13 -6.45 -11.40
CA ASN A 76 24.46 -6.88 -10.99
C ASN A 76 24.63 -6.58 -9.50
N ALA A 77 24.92 -7.61 -8.69
CA ALA A 77 25.18 -7.43 -7.26
C ALA A 77 26.50 -6.69 -6.98
N ASN A 78 27.40 -6.64 -7.95
CA ASN A 78 28.70 -5.99 -7.84
C ASN A 78 28.72 -4.68 -8.65
N SER A 79 29.40 -3.65 -8.11
CA SER A 79 29.58 -2.36 -8.79
C SER A 79 30.44 -2.52 -10.04
N GLN A 80 29.81 -2.87 -11.17
CA GLN A 80 30.45 -3.20 -12.43
C GLN A 80 29.52 -2.92 -13.62
N ASN A 81 30.04 -3.09 -14.84
CA ASN A 81 29.26 -2.92 -16.05
C ASN A 81 28.12 -3.96 -16.13
N LEU A 82 27.07 -3.62 -16.87
CA LEU A 82 25.88 -4.44 -17.10
C LEU A 82 25.96 -5.22 -18.41
N ILE A 83 26.56 -4.60 -19.43
CA ILE A 83 26.63 -5.14 -20.78
C ILE A 83 28.04 -4.99 -21.33
N GLU A 84 28.60 -6.10 -21.80
CA GLU A 84 29.85 -6.15 -22.56
C GLU A 84 29.57 -6.47 -24.04
N SER A 85 30.21 -5.71 -24.94
CA SER A 85 30.31 -6.05 -26.37
C SER A 85 31.75 -6.30 -26.78
N THR A 86 32.02 -7.42 -27.47
CA THR A 86 33.39 -7.73 -27.91
C THR A 86 33.68 -7.40 -29.36
N ASN A 87 32.67 -7.11 -30.20
CA ASN A 87 32.86 -6.86 -31.63
C ASN A 87 31.96 -5.73 -32.18
N LEU A 88 32.37 -5.10 -33.29
CA LEU A 88 31.64 -3.99 -33.93
C LEU A 88 30.28 -4.45 -34.50
N GLU A 89 30.21 -5.68 -34.98
CA GLU A 89 29.02 -6.26 -35.62
C GLU A 89 27.83 -6.40 -34.67
N THR A 90 28.07 -6.37 -33.36
CA THR A 90 27.06 -6.32 -32.31
C THR A 90 26.19 -5.07 -32.40
N ILE A 91 26.74 -3.95 -32.91
CA ILE A 91 26.04 -2.67 -33.09
C ILE A 91 25.65 -2.39 -34.55
N GLN A 92 25.71 -3.40 -35.42
CA GLN A 92 25.39 -3.27 -36.85
C GLN A 92 24.16 -4.11 -37.22
N ASP A 93 23.29 -3.53 -38.04
CA ASP A 93 22.19 -4.25 -38.67
C ASP A 93 22.76 -5.27 -39.68
N GLY A 94 22.22 -6.49 -39.66
CA GLY A 94 22.48 -7.50 -40.68
C GLY A 94 21.62 -7.28 -41.92
N ALA A 95 21.80 -8.14 -42.93
CA ALA A 95 21.00 -8.08 -44.14
C ALA A 95 19.53 -8.46 -43.90
N LEU A 96 19.26 -9.34 -42.93
CA LEU A 96 17.93 -9.85 -42.63
C LEU A 96 17.49 -9.55 -41.19
N THR A 97 18.44 -9.42 -40.27
CA THR A 97 18.14 -9.23 -38.85
C THR A 97 18.68 -7.91 -38.31
N PRO A 98 17.94 -7.22 -37.42
CA PRO A 98 18.38 -5.97 -36.83
C PRO A 98 19.53 -6.17 -35.84
N LYS A 99 20.22 -5.09 -35.44
CA LYS A 99 21.11 -5.11 -34.28
C LYS A 99 20.33 -5.32 -32.96
N LEU A 100 21.06 -5.50 -31.85
CA LEU A 100 20.50 -5.73 -30.50
C LEU A 100 19.43 -4.69 -30.13
N GLN A 101 18.42 -5.15 -29.38
CA GLN A 101 17.30 -4.34 -28.93
C GLN A 101 16.92 -4.63 -27.47
N HIS A 102 16.58 -3.58 -26.72
CA HIS A 102 16.16 -3.64 -25.32
C HIS A 102 14.92 -2.77 -25.09
N HIS A 103 13.76 -3.39 -24.88
CA HIS A 103 12.48 -2.71 -24.78
C HIS A 103 11.90 -2.88 -23.37
N SER A 104 11.66 -1.78 -22.66
CA SER A 104 11.25 -1.78 -21.24
C SER A 104 12.13 -2.67 -20.35
N VAL A 105 13.40 -2.30 -20.20
CA VAL A 105 14.37 -3.04 -19.39
C VAL A 105 14.92 -2.16 -18.28
N PHE A 106 14.75 -2.59 -17.03
CA PHE A 106 15.39 -1.97 -15.87
C PHE A 106 16.74 -2.64 -15.62
N MET A 107 17.77 -1.85 -15.36
CA MET A 107 19.10 -2.35 -15.06
C MET A 107 19.73 -1.65 -13.85
N ASP A 108 20.35 -2.43 -12.96
CA ASP A 108 21.09 -1.95 -11.80
C ASP A 108 22.53 -2.43 -11.83
N SER A 109 23.46 -1.47 -11.92
CA SER A 109 24.91 -1.67 -11.94
C SER A 109 25.56 -1.59 -10.55
N ALA A 110 24.77 -1.64 -9.47
CA ALA A 110 25.19 -1.46 -8.09
C ALA A 110 26.01 -0.17 -7.86
N GLY A 111 25.59 0.92 -8.53
CA GLY A 111 26.20 2.23 -8.41
C GLY A 111 27.38 2.50 -9.37
N ASP A 112 27.72 1.58 -10.26
CA ASP A 112 28.72 1.85 -11.30
C ASP A 112 28.22 2.89 -12.31
N THR A 113 29.10 3.83 -12.64
CA THR A 113 28.77 4.98 -13.51
C THR A 113 29.02 4.71 -14.99
N SER A 114 29.59 3.55 -15.34
CA SER A 114 29.95 3.12 -16.68
C SER A 114 29.27 1.78 -17.01
N PRO A 115 27.93 1.70 -17.12
CA PRO A 115 27.21 0.44 -17.25
C PRO A 115 27.50 -0.37 -18.53
N PHE A 116 28.27 0.18 -19.47
CA PHE A 116 28.61 -0.45 -20.75
C PHE A 116 30.11 -0.63 -20.90
N LYS A 117 30.53 -1.81 -21.35
CA LYS A 117 31.92 -2.15 -21.64
C LYS A 117 32.07 -2.61 -23.08
N ALA A 118 33.18 -2.24 -23.71
CA ALA A 118 33.52 -2.69 -25.04
C ALA A 118 35.01 -3.01 -25.15
N ASP A 119 35.38 -4.08 -25.86
CA ASP A 119 36.79 -4.38 -26.16
C ASP A 119 37.29 -3.53 -27.33
N THR A 120 37.56 -2.26 -27.06
CA THR A 120 38.00 -1.29 -28.08
C THR A 120 39.31 -1.68 -28.76
N SER A 121 40.18 -2.41 -28.07
CA SER A 121 41.53 -2.70 -28.53
C SER A 121 41.57 -3.76 -29.64
N SER A 122 40.68 -4.74 -29.58
CA SER A 122 40.62 -5.86 -30.53
C SER A 122 39.56 -5.66 -31.63
N SER A 123 38.52 -4.86 -31.36
CA SER A 123 37.32 -4.84 -32.19
C SER A 123 36.91 -3.50 -32.79
N GLY A 124 37.49 -2.39 -32.32
CA GLY A 124 37.16 -1.05 -32.79
C GLY A 124 35.79 -0.51 -32.35
N VAL A 125 35.07 -1.17 -31.44
CA VAL A 125 33.87 -0.61 -30.79
C VAL A 125 34.21 0.05 -29.45
N THR A 126 33.66 1.24 -29.19
CA THR A 126 33.77 1.91 -27.89
C THR A 126 32.53 1.71 -27.03
N ALA A 127 32.65 1.89 -25.71
CA ALA A 127 31.51 1.81 -24.80
C ALA A 127 30.42 2.84 -25.15
N GLU A 128 30.82 4.03 -25.59
CA GLU A 128 29.89 5.09 -26.03
C GLU A 128 29.14 4.69 -27.32
N GLN A 129 29.81 4.00 -28.25
CA GLN A 129 29.16 3.49 -29.46
C GLN A 129 28.17 2.37 -29.13
N LEU A 130 28.51 1.49 -28.19
CA LEU A 130 27.61 0.46 -27.68
C LEU A 130 26.38 1.09 -27.03
N GLU A 131 26.58 2.02 -26.10
CA GLU A 131 25.50 2.72 -25.40
C GLU A 131 24.58 3.46 -26.39
N ALA A 132 25.15 4.23 -27.33
CA ALA A 132 24.38 4.93 -28.34
C ALA A 132 23.55 3.97 -29.19
N SER A 133 24.14 2.83 -29.59
CA SER A 133 23.44 1.82 -30.38
C SER A 133 22.28 1.16 -29.63
N LEU A 134 22.45 0.85 -28.34
CA LEU A 134 21.41 0.27 -27.50
C LEU A 134 20.26 1.25 -27.28
N LYS A 135 20.58 2.51 -26.95
CA LYS A 135 19.59 3.59 -26.78
C LYS A 135 18.80 3.88 -28.06
N GLU A 136 19.44 3.76 -29.22
CA GLU A 136 18.76 3.90 -30.52
C GLU A 136 17.74 2.78 -30.80
N ARG A 137 17.88 1.62 -30.14
CA ARG A 137 17.03 0.43 -30.34
C ARG A 137 16.26 0.05 -29.06
N ALA A 138 15.95 1.03 -28.22
CA ALA A 138 15.24 0.86 -26.97
C ALA A 138 14.01 1.79 -26.85
N THR A 139 12.99 1.35 -26.09
CA THR A 139 11.83 2.17 -25.71
C THR A 139 11.96 2.77 -24.32
N ASP A 140 12.27 1.96 -23.30
CA ASP A 140 12.54 2.39 -21.92
C ASP A 140 13.68 1.55 -21.32
N LEU A 141 14.91 1.94 -21.63
CA LEU A 141 16.08 1.40 -20.98
C LEU A 141 16.40 2.25 -19.75
N VAL A 142 16.03 1.75 -18.57
CA VAL A 142 16.19 2.46 -17.29
C VAL A 142 17.41 1.93 -16.57
N ILE A 143 18.30 2.82 -16.13
CA ILE A 143 19.45 2.49 -15.29
C ILE A 143 19.25 3.18 -13.95
N GLY A 144 19.19 2.40 -12.87
CA GLY A 144 18.89 2.91 -11.54
C GLY A 144 19.20 1.88 -10.45
N THR A 145 18.88 2.23 -9.20
CA THR A 145 19.01 1.31 -8.07
C THR A 145 17.73 0.49 -7.95
N ASN A 146 17.87 -0.83 -7.96
CA ASN A 146 16.74 -1.73 -7.86
C ASN A 146 16.10 -1.67 -6.46
N THR A 147 14.81 -1.97 -6.41
CA THR A 147 14.03 -2.09 -5.17
C THR A 147 13.42 -3.47 -5.00
N LEU A 148 14.01 -4.48 -5.65
CA LEU A 148 13.43 -5.82 -5.71
C LEU A 148 13.11 -6.39 -4.34
N VAL A 149 11.88 -6.86 -4.18
CA VAL A 149 11.42 -7.56 -2.99
C VAL A 149 11.92 -8.99 -3.01
N GLY A 150 12.46 -9.46 -1.88
CA GLY A 150 13.07 -10.80 -1.77
C GLY A 150 14.22 -11.04 -2.77
N GLY A 151 14.76 -9.95 -3.35
CA GLY A 151 15.81 -9.97 -4.37
C GLY A 151 15.36 -10.39 -5.77
N MET A 152 14.06 -10.57 -6.05
CA MET A 152 13.59 -11.00 -7.38
C MET A 152 12.18 -10.57 -7.79
N PHE A 153 11.33 -10.19 -6.85
CA PHE A 153 9.98 -9.69 -7.11
C PHE A 153 9.98 -8.17 -7.27
N LEU A 154 8.98 -7.63 -7.96
CA LEU A 154 8.94 -6.21 -8.27
C LEU A 154 8.84 -5.36 -6.99
N GLY A 155 9.70 -4.35 -6.88
CA GLY A 155 9.51 -3.24 -5.94
C GLY A 155 9.12 -1.96 -6.67
N ASP A 156 9.03 -0.86 -5.90
CA ASP A 156 8.54 0.44 -6.36
C ASP A 156 9.26 0.95 -7.64
N ALA A 157 10.58 0.77 -7.76
CA ALA A 157 11.36 1.22 -8.92
C ALA A 157 11.07 0.38 -10.18
N GLU A 158 10.89 -0.93 -10.04
CA GLU A 158 10.61 -1.81 -11.17
C GLU A 158 9.16 -1.67 -11.64
N GLU A 159 8.21 -1.51 -10.70
CA GLU A 159 6.78 -1.28 -11.01
C GLU A 159 6.56 0.03 -11.78
N ALA A 160 7.42 1.03 -11.58
CA ALA A 160 7.35 2.29 -12.31
C ALA A 160 7.69 2.17 -13.81
N VAL A 161 8.29 1.06 -14.26
CA VAL A 161 8.65 0.86 -15.66
C VAL A 161 7.47 0.29 -16.44
N THR A 162 6.94 1.07 -17.38
CA THR A 162 5.84 0.62 -18.25
C THR A 162 6.27 -0.52 -19.17
N SER A 163 5.50 -1.62 -19.18
CA SER A 163 5.70 -2.72 -20.12
C SER A 163 5.62 -2.29 -21.59
N SER A 164 6.49 -2.86 -22.43
CA SER A 164 6.49 -2.70 -23.89
C SER A 164 5.36 -3.46 -24.58
N PHE A 165 4.64 -4.33 -23.86
CA PHE A 165 3.40 -4.94 -24.35
C PHE A 165 2.15 -4.11 -24.05
N ASN A 166 2.28 -3.00 -23.31
CA ASN A 166 1.20 -2.04 -23.18
C ASN A 166 0.92 -1.37 -24.55
N GLY A 167 -0.37 -1.17 -24.88
CA GLY A 167 -0.85 -0.80 -26.21
C GLY A 167 -0.13 0.40 -26.84
N ASP A 168 0.20 1.41 -26.04
CA ASP A 168 0.91 2.61 -26.49
C ASP A 168 2.40 2.36 -26.80
N LYS A 169 3.03 1.40 -26.09
CA LYS A 169 4.47 1.10 -26.23
C LYS A 169 4.77 0.04 -27.29
N VAL A 170 3.80 -0.83 -27.60
CA VAL A 170 3.91 -1.83 -28.68
C VAL A 170 4.34 -1.18 -29.99
N GLN A 171 3.79 -0.01 -30.31
CA GLN A 171 4.07 0.67 -31.58
C GLN A 171 5.52 1.12 -31.68
N GLY A 172 6.07 1.68 -30.59
CA GLY A 172 7.47 2.06 -30.51
C GLY A 172 8.39 0.86 -30.68
N MET A 173 8.15 -0.21 -29.91
CA MET A 173 8.94 -1.45 -29.99
C MET A 173 8.92 -2.07 -31.39
N CYS A 174 7.75 -2.22 -31.99
CA CYS A 174 7.58 -2.88 -33.29
C CYS A 174 8.10 -2.06 -34.48
N ALA A 175 8.19 -0.73 -34.34
CA ALA A 175 8.71 0.16 -35.37
C ALA A 175 10.26 0.20 -35.42
N VAL A 176 10.94 -0.36 -34.40
CA VAL A 176 12.39 -0.31 -34.25
C VAL A 176 13.09 -1.36 -35.14
N GLY A 177 13.85 -0.88 -36.13
CA GLY A 177 14.67 -1.71 -37.00
C GLY A 177 14.96 -1.06 -38.36
N PRO A 178 15.71 -1.73 -39.25
CA PRO A 178 16.05 -1.22 -40.58
C PRO A 178 14.90 -1.31 -41.59
N HIS A 179 13.68 -1.66 -41.16
CA HIS A 179 12.50 -1.79 -42.02
C HIS A 179 11.70 -0.48 -42.11
N ALA A 180 10.88 -0.36 -43.15
CA ALA A 180 9.97 0.78 -43.26
C ALA A 180 8.87 0.71 -42.18
N SER A 181 8.39 1.88 -41.75
CA SER A 181 7.22 1.98 -40.87
C SER A 181 6.00 1.28 -41.49
N GLY A 182 5.23 0.57 -40.67
CA GLY A 182 4.09 -0.23 -41.10
C GLY A 182 4.45 -1.60 -41.71
N THR A 183 5.74 -1.98 -41.70
CA THR A 183 6.17 -3.30 -42.21
C THR A 183 6.15 -4.33 -41.08
N PRO A 184 5.44 -5.47 -41.23
CA PRO A 184 5.49 -6.56 -40.26
C PRO A 184 6.91 -7.06 -40.00
N THR A 185 7.17 -7.50 -38.77
CA THR A 185 8.45 -8.04 -38.32
C THR A 185 8.25 -9.40 -37.65
N ASP A 186 9.30 -10.15 -37.37
CA ASP A 186 9.16 -11.42 -36.63
C ASP A 186 8.64 -11.23 -35.20
N LEU A 187 8.92 -10.06 -34.59
CA LEU A 187 8.37 -9.70 -33.28
C LEU A 187 6.90 -9.28 -33.39
N CYS A 188 6.54 -8.62 -34.49
CA CYS A 188 5.23 -8.05 -34.74
C CYS A 188 4.74 -8.48 -36.13
N PRO A 189 4.29 -9.74 -36.26
CA PRO A 189 4.05 -10.37 -37.55
C PRO A 189 2.81 -9.82 -38.26
N THR A 190 2.05 -8.92 -37.63
CA THR A 190 0.89 -8.27 -38.21
C THR A 190 0.94 -6.75 -38.01
N TYR A 191 0.65 -6.02 -39.08
CA TYR A 191 0.37 -4.58 -39.05
C TYR A 191 -1.03 -4.33 -39.61
N SER A 192 -1.91 -3.75 -38.80
CA SER A 192 -3.25 -3.36 -39.20
C SER A 192 -3.19 -2.00 -39.91
N SER A 193 -3.28 -1.98 -41.24
CA SER A 193 -3.32 -0.73 -42.00
C SER A 193 -4.58 0.10 -41.77
N LYS A 194 -5.65 -0.51 -41.26
CA LYS A 194 -6.90 0.19 -40.91
C LYS A 194 -6.78 0.93 -39.58
N GLU A 195 -6.09 0.32 -38.61
CA GLU A 195 -5.90 0.86 -37.25
C GLU A 195 -4.52 1.51 -37.10
N GLU A 196 -3.73 1.53 -38.17
CA GLU A 196 -2.34 2.02 -38.26
C GLU A 196 -1.43 1.49 -37.14
N ARG A 197 -1.64 0.24 -36.70
CA ARG A 197 -0.96 -0.34 -35.54
C ARG A 197 -0.36 -1.73 -35.77
N TYR A 198 0.77 -1.97 -35.14
CA TYR A 198 1.41 -3.27 -34.97
C TYR A 198 0.69 -4.14 -33.94
N ILE A 199 0.80 -5.45 -34.16
CA ILE A 199 0.34 -6.50 -33.24
C ILE A 199 1.53 -7.42 -32.97
N VAL A 200 1.91 -7.53 -31.69
CA VAL A 200 2.98 -8.42 -31.22
C VAL A 200 2.59 -9.86 -31.49
N ASP A 201 3.60 -10.69 -31.77
CA ASP A 201 3.43 -12.12 -31.93
C ASP A 201 2.72 -12.73 -30.70
N THR A 202 1.60 -13.41 -30.94
CA THR A 202 0.74 -13.97 -29.90
C THR A 202 1.36 -15.14 -29.13
N TRP A 203 2.56 -15.59 -29.53
CA TRP A 203 3.36 -16.48 -28.71
C TRP A 203 3.75 -15.83 -27.39
N PHE A 204 3.94 -14.51 -27.37
CA PHE A 204 4.18 -13.76 -26.13
C PHE A 204 2.85 -13.42 -25.45
N SER A 205 2.76 -13.76 -24.16
CA SER A 205 1.71 -13.26 -23.28
C SER A 205 1.88 -11.75 -23.11
N ALA A 206 0.81 -10.98 -23.32
CA ALA A 206 0.82 -9.54 -23.14
C ALA A 206 0.76 -9.20 -21.64
N THR A 207 1.92 -9.05 -21.00
CA THR A 207 2.04 -8.57 -19.62
C THR A 207 2.00 -7.05 -19.57
N ASP A 208 1.39 -6.48 -18.55
CA ASP A 208 1.42 -5.03 -18.27
C ASP A 208 2.58 -4.62 -17.35
N TYR A 209 3.43 -5.57 -16.95
CA TYR A 209 4.63 -5.40 -16.11
C TYR A 209 5.94 -5.84 -16.79
N ILE A 210 7.08 -5.41 -16.21
CA ILE A 210 8.43 -5.90 -16.54
C ILE A 210 8.87 -7.02 -15.59
N GLY A 211 9.94 -7.76 -15.93
CA GLY A 211 10.43 -8.85 -15.11
C GLY A 211 9.69 -10.17 -15.34
N ALA A 212 10.18 -11.22 -14.71
CA ALA A 212 9.64 -12.58 -14.84
C ALA A 212 8.42 -12.88 -13.94
N PHE A 213 8.14 -12.01 -12.97
CA PHE A 213 7.08 -12.19 -11.98
C PHE A 213 6.09 -11.03 -12.06
N SER A 214 4.80 -11.33 -11.96
CA SER A 214 3.74 -10.31 -11.97
C SER A 214 3.76 -9.46 -10.70
N PRO A 215 3.20 -8.25 -10.73
CA PRO A 215 2.79 -7.55 -9.52
C PRO A 215 1.92 -8.47 -8.67
N GLY A 216 2.13 -8.48 -7.37
CA GLY A 216 1.47 -9.40 -6.44
C GLY A 216 2.21 -10.72 -6.21
N SER A 217 3.30 -11.00 -6.94
CA SER A 217 4.08 -12.22 -6.73
C SER A 217 5.06 -12.07 -5.57
N ASP A 218 5.08 -13.10 -4.73
CA ASP A 218 6.07 -13.33 -3.69
C ASP A 218 6.65 -14.75 -3.82
N ILE A 219 7.39 -15.21 -2.82
CA ILE A 219 7.99 -16.55 -2.78
C ILE A 219 6.96 -17.70 -2.84
N GLU A 220 5.70 -17.40 -2.56
CA GLU A 220 4.59 -18.35 -2.39
C GLU A 220 3.68 -18.37 -3.63
N ASN A 221 3.32 -17.19 -4.15
CA ASN A 221 2.39 -17.01 -5.25
C ASN A 221 3.10 -16.60 -6.54
N ASN A 222 3.98 -17.48 -7.02
CA ASN A 222 4.66 -17.30 -8.29
C ASN A 222 4.77 -18.63 -9.06
N TRP A 223 4.89 -18.53 -10.39
CA TRP A 223 4.93 -19.68 -11.28
C TRP A 223 6.16 -20.58 -11.09
N ALA A 224 7.22 -20.08 -10.49
CA ALA A 224 8.47 -20.82 -10.25
C ALA A 224 8.48 -21.55 -8.89
N SER A 225 7.54 -21.27 -8.00
CA SER A 225 7.48 -21.89 -6.67
C SER A 225 7.06 -23.37 -6.75
N GLY A 226 7.53 -24.17 -5.80
CA GLY A 226 7.11 -25.57 -5.62
C GLY A 226 7.71 -26.62 -6.59
N TRP A 227 8.31 -26.21 -7.71
CA TRP A 227 8.93 -27.15 -8.67
C TRP A 227 10.39 -26.82 -9.03
N THR A 228 10.85 -25.60 -8.73
CA THR A 228 12.25 -25.21 -8.94
C THR A 228 13.15 -25.67 -7.79
N ILE A 229 14.44 -25.88 -8.09
CA ILE A 229 15.45 -26.28 -7.12
C ILE A 229 16.46 -25.13 -7.00
N GLY A 230 16.70 -24.65 -5.77
CA GLY A 230 17.75 -23.68 -5.47
C GLY A 230 17.45 -22.23 -5.88
N LEU A 231 16.31 -21.98 -6.55
CA LEU A 231 15.89 -20.61 -6.87
C LEU A 231 15.48 -19.83 -5.61
N PHE A 232 14.74 -20.51 -4.74
CA PHE A 232 14.28 -20.03 -3.45
C PHE A 232 14.94 -20.84 -2.33
N THR A 233 15.58 -20.16 -1.38
CA THR A 233 16.11 -20.78 -0.17
C THR A 233 15.10 -20.57 0.95
N ALA A 234 14.65 -21.66 1.58
CA ALA A 234 13.75 -21.56 2.72
C ALA A 234 14.48 -20.86 3.89
N PRO A 235 13.90 -19.80 4.49
CA PRO A 235 14.52 -19.09 5.60
C PRO A 235 14.53 -19.94 6.89
N GLU A 236 15.42 -19.57 7.81
CA GLU A 236 15.37 -20.02 9.20
C GLU A 236 14.49 -19.08 10.02
N CYS A 237 14.01 -19.53 11.17
CA CYS A 237 13.37 -18.63 12.13
C CYS A 237 14.41 -17.64 12.68
N PRO A 238 14.14 -16.32 12.68
CA PRO A 238 15.07 -15.32 13.17
C PRO A 238 15.29 -15.45 14.68
N ALA A 239 16.45 -15.00 15.16
CA ALA A 239 16.73 -14.92 16.59
C ALA A 239 15.66 -14.08 17.30
N GLY A 240 15.24 -14.50 18.49
CA GLY A 240 14.10 -13.90 19.20
C GLY A 240 12.74 -14.55 18.89
N THR A 241 12.70 -15.52 17.98
CA THR A 241 11.52 -16.35 17.72
C THR A 241 11.80 -17.83 17.97
N LEU A 242 10.74 -18.64 18.09
CA LEU A 242 10.85 -20.09 18.28
C LEU A 242 10.18 -20.84 17.13
N GLU A 243 10.92 -21.71 16.43
CA GLU A 243 10.31 -22.64 15.49
C GLU A 243 9.37 -23.59 16.26
N SER A 244 8.10 -23.57 15.87
CA SER A 244 7.03 -24.26 16.60
C SER A 244 6.42 -25.41 15.81
N GLU A 245 6.25 -25.26 14.50
CA GLU A 245 5.73 -26.27 13.60
C GLU A 245 6.06 -25.95 12.13
N VAL A 246 5.60 -26.80 11.22
CA VAL A 246 5.57 -26.54 9.78
C VAL A 246 4.11 -26.47 9.31
N LEU A 247 3.71 -25.31 8.79
CA LEU A 247 2.36 -25.04 8.28
C LEU A 247 2.43 -24.79 6.77
N LEU A 248 1.67 -25.58 5.98
CA LEU A 248 1.66 -25.52 4.51
C LEU A 248 3.06 -25.51 3.87
N GLY A 249 3.99 -26.27 4.46
CA GLY A 249 5.37 -26.40 3.97
C GLY A 249 6.34 -25.30 4.42
N LYS A 250 5.90 -24.35 5.27
CA LYS A 250 6.74 -23.27 5.82
C LYS A 250 6.93 -23.43 7.32
N LYS A 251 8.05 -22.94 7.84
CA LYS A 251 8.27 -22.87 9.28
C LYS A 251 7.34 -21.84 9.90
N VAL A 252 6.83 -22.16 11.08
CA VAL A 252 6.08 -21.24 11.94
C VAL A 252 6.99 -20.79 13.08
N CYS A 253 7.34 -19.51 13.07
CA CYS A 253 8.18 -18.87 14.06
C CYS A 253 7.31 -18.13 15.08
N SER A 254 7.19 -18.68 16.28
CA SER A 254 6.37 -18.11 17.35
C SER A 254 7.05 -16.91 18.02
N LEU A 255 6.27 -15.86 18.25
CA LEU A 255 6.57 -14.71 19.09
C LEU A 255 5.69 -14.77 20.34
N SER A 256 6.25 -14.40 21.50
CA SER A 256 5.53 -14.45 22.77
C SER A 256 6.07 -13.40 23.74
N GLY A 257 5.20 -12.81 24.56
CA GLY A 257 5.61 -11.94 25.66
C GLY A 257 6.28 -10.64 25.20
N GLU A 258 7.24 -10.15 25.98
CA GLU A 258 7.92 -8.88 25.73
C GLU A 258 9.17 -9.08 24.85
N VAL A 259 9.21 -8.41 23.70
CA VAL A 259 10.35 -8.34 22.78
C VAL A 259 11.15 -7.08 23.11
N THR A 260 12.23 -7.23 23.87
CA THR A 260 13.05 -6.11 24.37
C THR A 260 14.31 -5.82 23.56
N GLU A 261 14.49 -6.49 22.43
CA GLU A 261 15.60 -6.30 21.49
C GLU A 261 15.02 -6.11 20.09
N ASP A 262 15.78 -5.46 19.20
CA ASP A 262 15.37 -5.30 17.81
C ASP A 262 15.16 -6.67 17.15
N LEU A 263 13.99 -6.84 16.53
CA LEU A 263 13.58 -8.07 15.90
C LEU A 263 13.25 -7.82 14.42
N LYS A 264 13.81 -8.64 13.54
CA LYS A 264 13.51 -8.62 12.11
C LYS A 264 12.81 -9.90 11.68
N LEU A 265 11.59 -9.77 11.18
CA LEU A 265 10.83 -10.85 10.56
C LEU A 265 11.14 -10.87 9.05
N VAL A 266 11.50 -12.04 8.54
CA VAL A 266 11.94 -12.25 7.16
C VAL A 266 10.89 -13.01 6.36
N ALA A 267 10.77 -12.69 5.07
CA ALA A 267 9.80 -13.33 4.19
C ALA A 267 10.07 -14.85 4.03
N GLY A 268 9.01 -15.64 3.84
CA GLY A 268 9.08 -17.09 3.63
C GLY A 268 8.85 -17.95 4.89
N ASN A 269 8.68 -17.33 6.06
CA ASN A 269 8.16 -17.96 7.27
C ASN A 269 6.74 -17.46 7.58
N TYR A 270 5.97 -18.25 8.33
CA TYR A 270 4.81 -17.76 9.05
C TYR A 270 5.21 -17.34 10.47
N TYR A 271 4.62 -16.26 10.98
CA TYR A 271 4.91 -15.77 12.32
C TYR A 271 3.68 -15.86 13.20
N LYS A 272 3.77 -16.62 14.28
CA LYS A 272 2.64 -16.86 15.17
C LYS A 272 2.73 -15.97 16.41
N LEU A 273 1.66 -15.28 16.75
CA LEU A 273 1.51 -14.60 18.04
C LEU A 273 1.00 -15.61 19.08
N ASP A 274 1.71 -15.76 20.19
CA ASP A 274 1.30 -16.59 21.34
C ASP A 274 0.89 -15.67 22.50
N GLY A 275 -0.41 -15.39 22.58
CA GLY A 275 -1.00 -14.38 23.44
C GLY A 275 -0.64 -12.94 23.03
N LYS A 276 -0.62 -12.05 24.02
CA LYS A 276 -0.12 -10.67 23.88
C LYS A 276 1.39 -10.70 23.60
N VAL A 277 1.78 -10.14 22.45
CA VAL A 277 3.19 -9.87 22.12
C VAL A 277 3.43 -8.37 22.20
N ALA A 278 4.32 -7.93 23.09
CA ALA A 278 4.65 -6.53 23.30
C ALA A 278 6.02 -6.20 22.71
N ILE A 279 6.08 -5.23 21.81
CA ILE A 279 7.34 -4.70 21.28
C ILE A 279 7.81 -3.59 22.23
N GLY A 280 8.92 -3.87 22.91
CA GLY A 280 9.48 -3.05 23.96
C GLY A 280 8.69 -3.08 25.26
N LYS A 281 9.04 -2.14 26.15
CA LYS A 281 8.40 -1.84 27.43
C LYS A 281 8.17 -0.35 27.48
N ASP A 282 6.98 0.04 27.95
CA ASP A 282 6.54 1.44 28.03
C ASP A 282 7.66 2.39 28.52
N MET A 283 8.11 3.25 27.62
CA MET A 283 9.10 4.30 27.89
C MET A 283 8.47 5.55 28.54
N GLY A 284 7.16 5.54 28.81
CA GLY A 284 6.43 6.64 29.43
C GLY A 284 6.07 7.76 28.45
N ALA A 285 5.33 8.74 28.95
CA ALA A 285 4.84 9.87 28.16
C ALA A 285 5.94 10.75 27.52
N ASP A 286 7.18 10.68 28.00
CA ASP A 286 8.31 11.48 27.51
C ASP A 286 9.54 10.65 27.06
N GLY A 287 9.44 9.32 27.13
CA GLY A 287 10.49 8.41 26.68
C GLY A 287 11.56 8.13 27.73
N THR A 288 11.35 8.53 28.99
CA THR A 288 12.36 8.43 30.06
C THR A 288 11.97 7.54 31.25
N LYS A 289 10.85 6.80 31.15
CA LYS A 289 10.34 5.96 32.24
C LYS A 289 11.37 4.94 32.72
N ALA A 290 11.63 4.93 34.02
CA ALA A 290 12.54 3.99 34.64
C ALA A 290 12.05 2.54 34.44
N GLY A 291 12.92 1.69 33.87
CA GLY A 291 12.58 0.31 33.55
C GLY A 291 11.89 0.12 32.19
N GLY A 292 11.62 1.20 31.45
CA GLY A 292 11.23 1.13 30.04
C GLY A 292 12.38 0.60 29.16
N VAL A 293 12.02 -0.02 28.04
CA VAL A 293 12.95 -0.56 27.05
C VAL A 293 12.37 -0.33 25.66
N SER A 294 13.03 0.49 24.84
CA SER A 294 12.68 0.64 23.43
C SER A 294 13.14 -0.58 22.64
N ALA A 295 12.32 -1.03 21.69
CA ALA A 295 12.69 -2.05 20.71
C ALA A 295 12.08 -1.71 19.34
N LYS A 296 12.72 -2.20 18.28
CA LYS A 296 12.21 -2.06 16.91
C LYS A 296 11.80 -3.41 16.32
N LEU A 297 10.54 -3.53 15.89
CA LEU A 297 10.06 -4.63 15.05
C LEU A 297 10.16 -4.23 13.58
N THR A 298 11.01 -4.90 12.81
CA THR A 298 11.09 -4.73 11.35
C THR A 298 10.45 -5.92 10.66
N ILE A 299 9.51 -5.68 9.75
CA ILE A 299 8.79 -6.73 9.02
C ILE A 299 9.07 -6.55 7.53
N GLU A 300 9.69 -7.55 6.91
CA GLU A 300 9.94 -7.53 5.47
C GLU A 300 8.63 -7.65 4.64
N PRO A 301 8.60 -7.13 3.40
CA PRO A 301 7.47 -7.33 2.50
C PRO A 301 7.10 -8.81 2.33
N GLY A 302 5.80 -9.11 2.22
CA GLY A 302 5.27 -10.47 2.04
C GLY A 302 5.26 -11.33 3.30
N VAL A 303 5.69 -10.82 4.45
CA VAL A 303 5.58 -11.55 5.72
C VAL A 303 4.10 -11.69 6.13
N THR A 304 3.76 -12.89 6.60
CA THR A 304 2.46 -13.17 7.23
C THR A 304 2.63 -13.42 8.74
N ILE A 305 1.93 -12.62 9.54
CA ILE A 305 1.77 -12.77 11.00
C ILE A 305 0.36 -13.27 11.29
N PHE A 306 0.20 -14.18 12.25
CA PHE A 306 -1.12 -14.66 12.61
C PHE A 306 -1.32 -14.99 14.09
N GLY A 307 -2.55 -14.84 14.57
CA GLY A 307 -3.04 -15.40 15.83
C GLY A 307 -3.79 -16.72 15.65
N GLU A 308 -3.86 -17.52 16.71
CA GLU A 308 -4.66 -18.76 16.76
C GLU A 308 -5.96 -18.60 17.56
N SER A 309 -6.07 -17.52 18.33
CA SER A 309 -7.21 -17.17 19.15
C SER A 309 -7.37 -15.65 19.23
N GLY A 310 -8.57 -15.19 19.57
CA GLY A 310 -8.84 -13.77 19.81
C GLY A 310 -7.99 -13.11 20.89
N ASN A 311 -7.35 -13.88 21.78
CA ASN A 311 -6.42 -13.35 22.79
C ASN A 311 -4.99 -13.12 22.26
N ASP A 312 -4.72 -13.46 20.99
CA ASP A 312 -3.43 -13.27 20.36
C ASP A 312 -3.41 -11.92 19.63
N TYR A 313 -2.56 -11.00 20.07
CA TYR A 313 -2.48 -9.65 19.49
C TYR A 313 -1.09 -9.05 19.65
N LEU A 314 -0.79 -8.07 18.80
CA LEU A 314 0.49 -7.38 18.79
C LEU A 314 0.30 -5.96 19.35
N VAL A 315 1.09 -5.59 20.35
CA VAL A 315 1.14 -4.22 20.87
C VAL A 315 2.53 -3.62 20.71
N VAL A 316 2.60 -2.43 20.13
CA VAL A 316 3.82 -1.60 20.07
C VAL A 316 3.75 -0.61 21.22
N MET A 317 4.64 -0.78 22.21
CA MET A 317 4.64 0.03 23.43
C MET A 317 5.20 1.44 23.17
N ARG A 318 4.78 2.45 23.94
CA ARG A 318 5.30 3.82 23.84
C ARG A 318 6.83 3.86 23.82
N GLY A 319 7.38 4.59 22.85
CA GLY A 319 8.81 4.72 22.61
C GLY A 319 9.45 3.53 21.88
N SER A 320 8.67 2.59 21.36
CA SER A 320 9.11 1.48 20.49
C SER A 320 8.55 1.66 19.08
N ASP A 321 9.17 1.01 18.11
CA ASP A 321 8.86 1.21 16.69
C ASP A 321 8.42 -0.08 15.99
N ILE A 322 7.45 0.04 15.08
CA ILE A 322 7.13 -0.95 14.06
C ILE A 322 7.48 -0.41 12.67
N HIS A 323 8.28 -1.15 11.92
CA HIS A 323 8.56 -0.87 10.51
C HIS A 323 8.01 -2.02 9.67
N ALA A 324 6.72 -1.93 9.35
CA ALA A 324 6.00 -2.83 8.47
C ALA A 324 5.86 -2.18 7.09
N VAL A 325 6.87 -2.36 6.25
CA VAL A 325 6.96 -1.74 4.93
C VAL A 325 6.88 -2.82 3.86
N GLY A 326 5.67 -3.16 3.45
CA GLY A 326 5.37 -4.01 2.30
C GLY A 326 5.44 -3.23 0.99
N THR A 327 5.07 -3.91 -0.10
CA THR A 327 4.89 -3.31 -1.43
C THR A 327 3.52 -3.65 -1.98
N SER A 328 3.12 -3.01 -3.08
CA SER A 328 1.86 -3.35 -3.75
C SER A 328 1.81 -4.83 -4.16
N SER A 329 2.99 -5.38 -4.48
CA SER A 329 3.20 -6.75 -4.89
C SER A 329 3.39 -7.76 -3.77
N ALA A 330 3.86 -7.33 -2.61
CA ALA A 330 4.15 -8.18 -1.46
C ALA A 330 3.70 -7.46 -0.18
N PRO A 331 2.38 -7.28 0.01
CA PRO A 331 1.86 -6.66 1.21
C PRO A 331 2.16 -7.52 2.43
N ILE A 332 2.31 -6.87 3.58
CA ILE A 332 2.41 -7.57 4.87
C ILE A 332 1.00 -7.97 5.28
N ILE A 333 0.82 -9.22 5.70
CA ILE A 333 -0.48 -9.76 6.10
C ILE A 333 -0.45 -10.04 7.61
N MET A 334 -1.41 -9.49 8.34
CA MET A 334 -1.70 -9.83 9.73
C MET A 334 -3.11 -10.43 9.80
N THR A 335 -3.24 -11.68 10.23
CA THR A 335 -4.49 -12.45 10.09
C THR A 335 -4.68 -13.52 11.17
N GLY A 336 -5.68 -14.38 11.03
CA GLY A 336 -5.87 -15.57 11.86
C GLY A 336 -5.48 -16.87 11.14
N ARG A 337 -5.20 -17.93 11.90
CA ARG A 337 -4.81 -19.25 11.34
C ARG A 337 -5.81 -19.79 10.30
N GLN A 338 -7.10 -19.57 10.49
CA GLN A 338 -8.13 -20.07 9.56
C GLN A 338 -8.03 -19.43 8.17
N ASP A 339 -7.63 -18.17 8.08
CA ASP A 339 -7.41 -17.50 6.80
C ASP A 339 -6.24 -18.15 6.03
N ILE A 340 -5.13 -18.43 6.72
CA ILE A 340 -3.98 -19.14 6.14
C ILE A 340 -4.37 -20.52 5.59
N LEU A 341 -5.30 -21.21 6.27
CA LEU A 341 -5.78 -22.53 5.86
C LEU A 341 -6.84 -22.47 4.73
N GLY A 342 -7.27 -21.28 4.31
CA GLY A 342 -8.37 -21.10 3.36
C GLY A 342 -9.73 -21.48 3.92
N GLU A 343 -9.88 -21.44 5.24
CA GLU A 343 -11.09 -21.80 5.98
C GLU A 343 -11.92 -20.57 6.38
N ALA A 344 -11.33 -19.37 6.32
CA ALA A 344 -12.04 -18.11 6.55
C ALA A 344 -12.99 -17.80 5.39
N ASP A 345 -14.23 -17.49 5.73
CA ASP A 345 -15.20 -16.94 4.78
C ASP A 345 -15.03 -15.43 4.70
N ILE A 346 -14.69 -14.93 3.51
CA ILE A 346 -14.40 -13.51 3.24
C ILE A 346 -15.55 -12.55 3.58
N VAL A 347 -16.76 -13.06 3.76
CA VAL A 347 -17.97 -12.28 4.00
C VAL A 347 -18.33 -12.29 5.49
N ASN A 348 -18.19 -13.44 6.15
CA ASN A 348 -18.79 -13.71 7.46
C ASN A 348 -17.77 -13.91 8.59
N THR A 349 -16.57 -14.42 8.30
CA THR A 349 -15.57 -14.68 9.35
C THR A 349 -15.03 -13.37 9.92
N ARG A 350 -14.87 -13.30 11.24
CA ARG A 350 -14.33 -12.17 12.04
C ARG A 350 -13.68 -12.72 13.31
N GLY A 351 -12.89 -11.91 14.01
CA GLY A 351 -12.41 -12.18 15.36
C GLY A 351 -11.59 -13.44 15.56
N LEU A 352 -10.75 -13.74 14.58
CA LEU A 352 -9.80 -14.86 14.65
C LEU A 352 -8.61 -14.57 15.57
N TRP A 353 -8.29 -13.29 15.77
CA TRP A 353 -7.19 -12.79 16.57
C TRP A 353 -7.49 -11.35 17.03
N GLY A 354 -6.73 -10.82 17.98
CA GLY A 354 -7.08 -9.55 18.62
C GLY A 354 -6.82 -8.31 17.78
N GLY A 355 -5.74 -8.27 16.99
CA GLY A 355 -5.42 -7.13 16.11
C GLY A 355 -4.09 -6.46 16.44
N LEU A 356 -3.90 -5.25 15.89
CA LEU A 356 -2.67 -4.45 16.06
C LEU A 356 -2.95 -3.22 16.92
N VAL A 357 -2.22 -3.09 18.02
CA VAL A 357 -2.28 -1.93 18.91
C VAL A 357 -0.97 -1.14 18.84
N ILE A 358 -1.03 0.16 18.59
CA ILE A 358 0.14 1.05 18.55
C ILE A 358 -0.06 2.15 19.57
N LEU A 359 0.86 2.25 20.53
CA LEU A 359 0.79 3.21 21.63
C LEU A 359 1.90 4.25 21.48
N GLY A 360 1.49 5.50 21.31
CA GLY A 360 2.38 6.64 21.16
C GLY A 360 2.37 7.59 22.35
N GLN A 361 3.12 8.67 22.18
CA GLN A 361 3.40 9.70 23.19
C GLN A 361 2.77 11.05 22.83
N ALA A 362 1.89 11.09 21.82
CA ALA A 362 1.19 12.28 21.39
C ALA A 362 -0.01 12.63 22.28
N PRO A 363 -0.49 13.89 22.25
CA PRO A 363 -1.56 14.35 23.12
C PRO A 363 -2.87 13.59 22.99
N ILE A 364 -3.47 13.28 24.14
CA ILE A 364 -4.87 12.89 24.28
C ILE A 364 -5.58 13.96 25.14
N ASN A 365 -6.91 13.93 25.21
CA ASN A 365 -7.69 14.82 26.08
C ASN A 365 -8.36 14.11 27.27
N LYS A 366 -8.40 12.76 27.26
CA LYS A 366 -8.99 11.93 28.31
C LYS A 366 -7.90 11.39 29.24
N CYS A 367 -7.63 12.11 30.32
CA CYS A 367 -6.63 11.69 31.31
C CYS A 367 -7.12 11.94 32.74
N SER A 368 -6.20 11.92 33.71
CA SER A 368 -6.53 12.18 35.11
C SER A 368 -6.72 13.67 35.36
N PHE A 369 -7.65 14.04 36.25
CA PHE A 369 -7.97 15.43 36.58
C PHE A 369 -7.85 15.66 38.09
N THR A 370 -7.24 16.79 38.50
CA THR A 370 -7.18 17.19 39.93
C THR A 370 -8.53 17.64 40.46
N ASN A 371 -9.38 18.17 39.58
CA ASN A 371 -10.80 18.37 39.81
C ASN A 371 -11.56 18.03 38.53
N ALA A 372 -12.65 17.28 38.68
CA ALA A 372 -13.60 17.05 37.61
C ALA A 372 -14.18 18.38 37.08
N GLY A 373 -14.44 18.40 35.78
CA GLY A 373 -15.22 19.40 35.08
C GLY A 373 -16.72 19.13 35.12
N THR A 374 -17.43 19.79 34.21
CA THR A 374 -18.84 19.56 33.88
C THR A 374 -18.96 19.37 32.37
N ALA A 375 -20.14 18.95 31.87
CA ALA A 375 -20.37 18.74 30.44
C ALA A 375 -19.92 19.91 29.56
N THR A 376 -19.97 21.14 30.08
CA THR A 376 -19.65 22.38 29.37
C THR A 376 -18.34 23.04 29.79
N THR A 377 -17.65 22.53 30.82
CA THR A 377 -16.47 23.17 31.42
C THR A 377 -15.42 22.11 31.76
N ALA A 378 -14.24 22.20 31.15
CA ALA A 378 -13.15 21.26 31.41
C ALA A 378 -12.70 21.27 32.88
N GLY A 379 -12.30 20.09 33.37
CA GLY A 379 -11.59 19.95 34.65
C GLY A 379 -10.14 20.46 34.56
N THR A 380 -9.40 20.43 35.69
CA THR A 380 -7.95 20.71 35.64
C THR A 380 -7.17 19.43 35.41
N ARG A 381 -6.65 19.28 34.18
CA ARG A 381 -5.85 18.15 33.72
C ARG A 381 -4.60 17.92 34.59
N ILE A 382 -4.21 16.67 34.78
CA ILE A 382 -2.90 16.28 35.33
C ILE A 382 -1.96 16.04 34.14
N ASP A 383 -0.79 16.67 34.18
CA ASP A 383 0.26 16.50 33.18
C ASP A 383 1.33 15.49 33.64
N PRO A 384 1.88 14.66 32.73
CA PRO A 384 1.44 14.48 31.34
C PRO A 384 0.06 13.79 31.25
N CYS A 385 -0.67 14.09 30.19
CA CYS A 385 -1.98 13.47 29.94
C CYS A 385 -1.79 12.07 29.35
N GLU A 386 -2.07 11.06 30.18
CA GLU A 386 -1.95 9.66 29.79
C GLU A 386 -3.13 8.83 30.33
N LYS A 387 -3.40 7.71 29.65
CA LYS A 387 -4.51 6.81 29.98
C LYS A 387 -4.20 5.39 29.54
N GLU A 388 -4.76 4.42 30.24
CA GLU A 388 -4.78 3.04 29.77
C GLU A 388 -5.62 2.93 28.49
N VAL A 389 -5.10 2.23 27.50
CA VAL A 389 -5.81 1.98 26.24
C VAL A 389 -6.88 0.90 26.45
N GLU A 390 -7.94 0.96 25.67
CA GLU A 390 -8.92 -0.11 25.58
C GLU A 390 -8.31 -1.37 24.94
N GLY A 391 -8.88 -2.54 25.23
CA GLY A 391 -8.46 -3.85 24.70
C GLY A 391 -7.15 -4.40 25.29
N SER A 392 -6.22 -3.55 25.76
CA SER A 392 -4.91 -3.98 26.27
C SER A 392 -4.65 -3.58 27.72
N ALA A 393 -5.14 -4.43 28.63
CA ALA A 393 -5.02 -4.21 30.06
C ALA A 393 -3.57 -3.97 30.52
N GLY A 394 -3.38 -2.89 31.28
CA GLY A 394 -2.12 -2.43 31.84
C GLY A 394 -1.24 -1.60 30.90
N ASP A 395 -1.62 -1.40 29.64
CA ASP A 395 -0.83 -0.62 28.70
C ASP A 395 -1.32 0.83 28.60
N THR A 396 -0.38 1.77 28.76
CA THR A 396 -0.67 3.21 28.79
C THR A 396 -0.25 3.88 27.49
N MET A 397 -1.11 4.77 27.00
CA MET A 397 -0.89 5.65 25.85
C MET A 397 -0.90 7.12 26.25
N GLY A 398 -0.51 7.97 25.30
CA GLY A 398 -0.59 9.41 25.44
C GLY A 398 0.68 10.04 26.02
N GLY A 399 0.76 11.35 25.90
CA GLY A 399 1.86 12.19 26.35
C GLY A 399 1.68 13.59 25.80
N GLU A 400 2.77 14.33 25.61
CA GLU A 400 2.72 15.72 25.13
C GLU A 400 3.56 15.94 23.86
N ILE A 401 3.96 14.86 23.19
CA ILE A 401 4.88 14.88 22.05
C ILE A 401 4.08 14.70 20.76
N SER A 402 3.52 15.79 20.22
CA SER A 402 2.70 15.74 19.01
C SER A 402 3.42 15.15 17.78
N ASN A 403 4.74 15.18 17.74
CA ASN A 403 5.56 14.64 16.66
C ASN A 403 6.29 13.34 17.03
N ASP A 404 5.77 12.61 18.02
CA ASP A 404 6.13 11.23 18.30
C ASP A 404 6.06 10.36 17.03
N SER A 405 6.90 9.33 16.99
CA SER A 405 6.96 8.35 15.90
C SER A 405 6.96 6.96 16.51
N SER A 406 6.02 6.13 16.06
CA SER A 406 5.96 4.70 16.34
C SER A 406 6.39 3.86 15.12
N GLY A 407 6.97 4.50 14.09
CA GLY A 407 7.55 3.85 12.93
C GLY A 407 6.76 4.07 11.63
N THR A 408 6.56 3.00 10.86
CA THR A 408 5.96 3.05 9.53
C THR A 408 5.10 1.82 9.23
N LEU A 409 3.87 2.06 8.75
CA LEU A 409 3.02 1.07 8.11
C LEU A 409 2.84 1.46 6.64
N LYS A 410 3.26 0.58 5.71
CA LYS A 410 3.05 0.74 4.27
C LYS A 410 2.68 -0.59 3.64
N TYR A 411 1.58 -0.65 2.88
CA TYR A 411 1.07 -1.87 2.24
C TYR A 411 0.86 -3.01 3.26
N VAL A 412 0.04 -2.74 4.28
CA VAL A 412 -0.29 -3.68 5.36
C VAL A 412 -1.76 -4.04 5.29
N ARG A 413 -2.07 -5.34 5.38
CA ARG A 413 -3.44 -5.87 5.54
C ARG A 413 -3.61 -6.42 6.94
N VAL A 414 -4.58 -5.92 7.68
CA VAL A 414 -5.09 -6.53 8.91
C VAL A 414 -6.44 -7.16 8.60
N GLN A 415 -6.57 -8.47 8.82
CA GLN A 415 -7.72 -9.23 8.36
C GLN A 415 -8.30 -10.07 9.51
N TYR A 416 -9.62 -10.09 9.61
CA TYR A 416 -10.37 -10.94 10.54
C TYR A 416 -9.93 -10.79 12.01
N ALA A 417 -9.50 -9.59 12.39
CA ALA A 417 -9.08 -9.26 13.74
C ALA A 417 -10.30 -8.95 14.64
N GLY A 418 -10.03 -8.42 15.82
CA GLY A 418 -10.98 -7.91 16.78
C GLY A 418 -11.45 -8.95 17.77
N TYR A 419 -11.46 -8.62 19.06
CA TYR A 419 -11.87 -9.56 20.10
C TYR A 419 -12.23 -8.85 21.39
N GLU A 420 -13.38 -9.21 21.97
CA GLU A 420 -13.81 -8.74 23.28
C GLU A 420 -13.01 -9.45 24.38
N VAL A 421 -11.97 -8.77 24.90
CA VAL A 421 -11.09 -9.32 25.93
C VAL A 421 -11.81 -9.36 27.30
N PHE A 422 -12.63 -8.34 27.56
CA PHE A 422 -13.58 -8.27 28.68
C PHE A 422 -14.88 -7.63 28.21
N PRO A 423 -16.02 -7.83 28.92
CA PRO A 423 -17.29 -7.24 28.51
C PRO A 423 -17.23 -5.72 28.29
N GLY A 424 -17.42 -5.26 27.06
CA GLY A 424 -17.26 -3.85 26.65
C GLY A 424 -15.83 -3.31 26.79
N ASN A 425 -14.86 -4.15 26.43
CA ASN A 425 -13.44 -3.81 26.30
C ASN A 425 -12.85 -4.67 25.17
N GLU A 426 -12.95 -4.13 23.98
CA GLU A 426 -12.67 -4.81 22.72
C GLU A 426 -11.31 -4.39 22.14
N LEU A 427 -10.70 -5.29 21.36
CA LEU A 427 -9.58 -4.98 20.49
C LEU A 427 -10.10 -4.69 19.08
N ASN A 428 -9.43 -3.76 18.39
CA ASN A 428 -9.78 -3.31 17.05
C ASN A 428 -8.88 -3.91 15.97
N GLY A 429 -9.18 -3.62 14.70
CA GLY A 429 -8.31 -4.01 13.59
C GLY A 429 -6.94 -3.36 13.75
N ILE A 430 -6.94 -2.02 13.81
CA ILE A 430 -5.77 -1.25 14.22
C ILE A 430 -6.20 -0.17 15.24
N THR A 431 -5.64 -0.23 16.44
CA THR A 431 -5.78 0.81 17.46
C THR A 431 -4.60 1.77 17.40
N PHE A 432 -4.87 3.06 17.19
CA PHE A 432 -3.90 4.15 17.28
C PHE A 432 -4.09 4.91 18.58
N GLY A 433 -3.38 4.50 19.62
CA GLY A 433 -3.46 5.12 20.94
C GLY A 433 -2.43 6.23 21.13
N GLY A 434 -2.83 7.50 21.00
CA GLY A 434 -1.94 8.64 21.21
C GLY A 434 -0.73 8.65 20.27
N VAL A 435 -0.89 8.18 19.02
CA VAL A 435 0.21 8.07 18.05
C VAL A 435 0.50 9.42 17.39
N GLY A 436 1.78 9.81 17.33
CA GLY A 436 2.21 11.09 16.76
C GLY A 436 2.37 11.10 15.23
N ASN A 437 2.42 12.31 14.67
CA ASN A 437 2.57 12.56 13.22
C ASN A 437 4.00 12.37 12.68
N GLY A 438 4.94 11.93 13.52
CA GLY A 438 6.20 11.36 13.06
C GLY A 438 6.03 9.95 12.49
N THR A 439 4.94 9.26 12.85
CA THR A 439 4.57 7.95 12.32
C THR A 439 4.03 8.07 10.91
N VAL A 440 4.51 7.22 10.00
CA VAL A 440 4.02 7.18 8.61
C VAL A 440 3.03 6.04 8.45
N VAL A 441 1.79 6.35 8.06
CA VAL A 441 0.75 5.35 7.76
C VAL A 441 0.23 5.58 6.35
N ASP A 442 0.48 4.61 5.48
CA ASP A 442 0.12 4.68 4.06
C ASP A 442 -0.27 3.30 3.53
N PHE A 443 -1.20 3.22 2.58
CA PHE A 443 -1.71 1.96 2.02
C PHE A 443 -1.98 0.87 3.07
N ILE A 444 -2.95 1.12 3.96
CA ILE A 444 -3.41 0.11 4.92
C ILE A 444 -4.83 -0.35 4.60
N GLN A 445 -5.07 -1.65 4.72
CA GLN A 445 -6.40 -2.24 4.64
C GLN A 445 -6.72 -2.97 5.94
N VAL A 446 -7.93 -2.75 6.45
CA VAL A 446 -8.54 -3.62 7.46
C VAL A 446 -9.79 -4.28 6.88
N HIS A 447 -9.89 -5.58 7.06
CA HIS A 447 -11.00 -6.37 6.54
C HIS A 447 -11.65 -7.24 7.61
N ASN A 448 -12.98 -7.18 7.70
CA ASN A 448 -13.81 -8.01 8.58
C ASN A 448 -13.28 -8.08 10.02
N ASN A 449 -12.92 -6.94 10.59
CA ASN A 449 -12.69 -6.86 12.02
C ASN A 449 -13.99 -7.19 12.78
N GLN A 450 -13.91 -7.82 13.95
CA GLN A 450 -15.09 -8.08 14.78
C GLN A 450 -15.68 -6.79 15.38
N ASP A 451 -14.79 -5.86 15.70
CA ASP A 451 -15.09 -4.54 16.26
C ASP A 451 -14.80 -3.49 15.18
N ASP A 452 -14.06 -2.41 15.49
CA ASP A 452 -13.79 -1.35 14.53
C ASP A 452 -12.73 -1.70 13.50
N CYS A 453 -12.84 -1.14 12.29
CA CYS A 453 -11.74 -1.21 11.33
C CYS A 453 -10.48 -0.52 11.89
N VAL A 454 -10.59 0.75 12.24
CA VAL A 454 -9.54 1.49 12.94
C VAL A 454 -10.16 2.36 14.03
N GLU A 455 -9.46 2.46 15.15
CA GLU A 455 -9.86 3.35 16.25
C GLU A 455 -8.70 4.26 16.64
N PHE A 456 -8.98 5.56 16.76
CA PHE A 456 -8.02 6.58 17.16
C PHE A 456 -8.37 7.12 18.55
N PHE A 457 -7.52 6.81 19.54
CA PHE A 457 -7.61 7.41 20.86
C PHE A 457 -6.63 8.56 20.98
N GLY A 458 -7.07 9.77 20.62
CA GLY A 458 -6.22 10.94 20.60
C GLY A 458 -5.07 10.81 19.60
N GLY A 459 -4.02 11.61 19.79
CA GLY A 459 -2.86 11.63 18.91
C GLY A 459 -3.02 12.54 17.69
N THR A 460 -2.02 12.51 16.83
CA THR A 460 -1.87 13.41 15.66
C THR A 460 -1.46 12.68 14.39
N VAL A 461 -1.31 11.34 14.43
CA VAL A 461 -0.90 10.52 13.28
C VAL A 461 -1.73 10.85 12.04
N ASP A 462 -1.07 10.94 10.89
CA ASP A 462 -1.74 11.14 9.61
C ASP A 462 -1.79 9.83 8.81
N VAL A 463 -2.88 9.60 8.07
CA VAL A 463 -3.10 8.38 7.27
C VAL A 463 -3.36 8.74 5.81
N LYS A 464 -2.49 8.29 4.90
CA LYS A 464 -2.52 8.76 3.50
C LYS A 464 -3.41 7.94 2.56
N HIS A 465 -3.53 6.63 2.79
CA HIS A 465 -4.48 5.74 2.09
C HIS A 465 -5.00 4.69 3.08
N LEU A 466 -6.31 4.64 3.26
CA LEU A 466 -6.98 3.75 4.20
C LEU A 466 -8.15 3.04 3.53
N ILE A 467 -8.22 1.73 3.70
CA ILE A 467 -9.32 0.90 3.22
C ILE A 467 -9.94 0.13 4.39
N CYS A 468 -11.22 0.38 4.67
CA CYS A 468 -12.02 -0.42 5.59
C CYS A 468 -13.06 -1.22 4.83
N THR A 469 -13.13 -2.52 5.09
CA THR A 469 -14.10 -3.41 4.44
C THR A 469 -14.76 -4.33 5.45
N GLY A 470 -16.09 -4.26 5.56
CA GLY A 470 -16.88 -5.23 6.33
C GLY A 470 -16.61 -5.27 7.84
N ALA A 471 -16.21 -4.16 8.48
CA ALA A 471 -16.09 -4.08 9.94
C ALA A 471 -17.36 -4.56 10.66
N GLY A 472 -17.19 -5.13 11.85
CA GLY A 472 -18.26 -5.73 12.64
C GLY A 472 -19.03 -4.70 13.47
N ASP A 473 -18.33 -3.63 13.88
CA ASP A 473 -18.88 -2.43 14.50
C ASP A 473 -18.62 -1.20 13.60
N ASP A 474 -17.90 -0.18 14.06
CA ASP A 474 -17.64 1.04 13.29
C ASP A 474 -16.46 0.88 12.33
N ASN A 475 -16.29 1.82 11.39
CA ASN A 475 -15.18 1.75 10.43
C ASN A 475 -14.07 2.72 10.81
N LEU A 476 -14.42 3.99 11.03
CA LEU A 476 -13.55 4.93 11.72
C LEU A 476 -14.21 5.22 13.06
N ASP A 477 -13.60 4.78 14.16
CA ASP A 477 -13.89 5.32 15.48
C ASP A 477 -12.79 6.31 15.88
N ILE A 478 -13.19 7.48 16.37
CA ILE A 478 -12.33 8.62 16.61
C ILE A 478 -12.71 9.28 17.91
N ASP A 479 -11.77 9.25 18.83
CA ASP A 479 -11.98 9.53 20.23
C ASP A 479 -10.84 10.35 20.84
N TRP A 480 -11.10 10.85 22.04
CA TRP A 480 -10.12 11.35 23.01
C TRP A 480 -9.15 12.41 22.49
N GLY A 481 -9.62 13.25 21.57
CA GLY A 481 -8.91 14.45 21.13
C GLY A 481 -8.10 14.29 19.85
N TYR A 482 -8.32 13.26 19.04
CA TYR A 482 -7.51 13.00 17.84
C TYR A 482 -7.48 14.20 16.88
N GLN A 483 -6.28 14.63 16.47
CA GLN A 483 -6.04 15.82 15.62
C GLN A 483 -5.44 15.49 14.24
N GLY A 484 -5.38 14.21 13.87
CA GLY A 484 -4.71 13.79 12.64
C GLY A 484 -5.51 14.06 11.36
N ARG A 485 -4.88 13.76 10.23
CA ARG A 485 -5.42 13.96 8.88
C ARG A 485 -5.53 12.64 8.13
N MET A 486 -6.53 12.53 7.26
CA MET A 486 -6.72 11.37 6.40
C MET A 486 -7.02 11.77 4.96
N GLN A 487 -6.34 11.17 3.98
CA GLN A 487 -6.68 11.30 2.56
C GLN A 487 -6.93 9.92 1.94
N TYR A 488 -7.67 9.86 0.82
CA TYR A 488 -7.94 8.63 0.06
C TYR A 488 -8.50 7.50 0.92
N VAL A 489 -9.62 7.79 1.60
CA VAL A 489 -10.27 6.87 2.53
C VAL A 489 -11.41 6.15 1.82
N LEU A 490 -11.30 4.83 1.67
CA LEU A 490 -12.32 4.00 1.05
C LEU A 490 -12.94 3.11 2.13
N ILE A 491 -14.24 3.25 2.35
CA ILE A 491 -14.97 2.41 3.29
C ILE A 491 -16.11 1.72 2.55
N GLN A 492 -16.14 0.39 2.64
CA GLN A 492 -17.24 -0.41 2.14
C GLN A 492 -17.74 -1.36 3.24
N GLN A 493 -18.86 -1.00 3.85
CA GLN A 493 -19.61 -1.93 4.68
C GLN A 493 -20.27 -2.99 3.79
N SER A 494 -20.46 -4.19 4.32
CA SER A 494 -21.04 -5.33 3.60
C SER A 494 -21.95 -6.16 4.50
N ASN A 495 -22.85 -6.92 3.90
CA ASN A 495 -23.65 -7.97 4.55
C ASN A 495 -24.63 -7.50 5.64
N GLY A 496 -24.90 -6.19 5.73
CA GLY A 496 -25.77 -5.63 6.76
C GLY A 496 -25.23 -5.77 8.18
N VAL A 497 -23.91 -5.98 8.31
CA VAL A 497 -23.14 -6.01 9.56
C VAL A 497 -22.29 -4.73 9.62
N GLY A 498 -21.87 -4.33 10.82
CA GLY A 498 -21.25 -3.03 11.10
C GLY A 498 -22.29 -1.97 11.44
N ASP A 499 -21.93 -1.04 12.32
CA ASP A 499 -22.78 0.05 12.78
C ASP A 499 -22.57 1.26 11.85
N HIS A 500 -21.81 2.26 12.27
CA HIS A 500 -21.56 3.48 11.53
C HIS A 500 -20.34 3.36 10.61
N VAL A 501 -20.28 4.23 9.60
CA VAL A 501 -19.06 4.38 8.80
C VAL A 501 -18.04 5.22 9.56
N VAL A 502 -18.51 6.29 10.19
CA VAL A 502 -17.73 7.12 11.11
C VAL A 502 -18.54 7.25 12.38
N GLU A 503 -18.02 6.69 13.46
CA GLU A 503 -18.36 7.07 14.81
C GLU A 503 -17.26 8.00 15.31
N SER A 504 -17.64 9.12 15.93
CA SER A 504 -16.63 9.98 16.50
C SER A 504 -17.17 10.77 17.66
N ASP A 505 -16.38 10.82 18.71
CA ASP A 505 -16.63 11.63 19.87
C ASP A 505 -15.38 12.36 20.36
N ASN A 506 -15.55 13.12 21.43
CA ASN A 506 -14.44 13.85 22.03
C ASN A 506 -13.94 13.24 23.34
N THR A 507 -14.84 12.70 24.17
CA THR A 507 -14.52 12.35 25.57
C THR A 507 -15.26 11.10 26.07
N ASN A 508 -15.86 10.32 25.18
CA ASN A 508 -16.62 9.09 25.41
C ASN A 508 -17.54 9.18 26.64
N SER A 509 -18.54 10.03 26.44
CA SER A 509 -19.66 10.47 27.27
C SER A 509 -19.30 10.97 28.67
N ASP A 510 -18.01 11.19 28.95
CA ASP A 510 -17.54 11.64 30.26
C ASP A 510 -17.75 13.15 30.47
N ALA A 511 -18.93 13.50 30.99
CA ALA A 511 -19.26 14.87 31.37
C ALA A 511 -18.33 15.44 32.45
N ALA A 512 -17.53 14.62 33.17
CA ALA A 512 -16.54 15.12 34.11
C ALA A 512 -15.25 15.58 33.41
N VAL A 513 -15.00 15.15 32.16
CA VAL A 513 -13.94 15.71 31.32
C VAL A 513 -14.42 17.01 30.67
N GLY A 514 -15.67 17.01 30.19
CA GLY A 514 -16.30 18.13 29.49
C GLY A 514 -16.23 17.95 27.97
N TYR A 515 -17.37 18.05 27.29
CA TYR A 515 -17.53 17.66 25.89
C TYR A 515 -16.80 18.58 24.91
N LEU A 516 -16.43 19.79 25.32
CA LEU A 516 -15.65 20.74 24.51
C LEU A 516 -14.17 20.84 24.96
N THR A 517 -13.67 19.84 25.69
CA THR A 517 -12.28 19.83 26.15
C THR A 517 -11.31 19.73 24.99
N GLU A 518 -10.24 20.53 25.07
CA GLU A 518 -9.18 20.59 24.07
C GLU A 518 -7.97 19.71 24.49
N PRO A 519 -7.20 19.12 23.55
CA PRO A 519 -7.48 19.12 22.11
C PRO A 519 -8.78 18.37 21.81
N ARG A 520 -9.67 19.00 21.04
CA ARG A 520 -11.00 18.47 20.73
C ARG A 520 -10.90 17.60 19.49
N SER A 521 -11.38 16.35 19.52
CA SER A 521 -11.37 15.43 18.37
C SER A 521 -11.80 16.16 17.10
N ASN A 522 -10.84 16.32 16.19
CA ASN A 522 -10.97 17.15 14.99
C ASN A 522 -10.18 16.54 13.83
N PRO A 523 -10.57 15.33 13.38
CA PRO A 523 -9.97 14.72 12.20
C PRO A 523 -10.20 15.61 10.97
N ILE A 524 -9.19 15.76 10.12
CA ILE A 524 -9.36 16.38 8.80
C ILE A 524 -9.35 15.28 7.75
N VAL A 525 -10.50 15.00 7.13
CA VAL A 525 -10.67 13.89 6.18
C VAL A 525 -10.98 14.44 4.79
N SER A 526 -10.17 14.08 3.78
CA SER A 526 -10.37 14.49 2.39
C SER A 526 -10.38 13.30 1.43
N ASN A 527 -11.07 13.42 0.28
CA ASN A 527 -11.07 12.41 -0.78
C ASN A 527 -11.50 11.04 -0.24
N PHE A 528 -12.69 10.99 0.33
CA PHE A 528 -13.25 9.76 0.90
C PHE A 528 -14.42 9.23 0.08
N THR A 529 -14.55 7.90 -0.03
CA THR A 529 -15.73 7.22 -0.59
C THR A 529 -16.28 6.26 0.45
N PHE A 530 -17.45 6.59 0.98
CA PHE A 530 -18.14 5.84 2.03
C PHE A 530 -19.37 5.15 1.45
N LEU A 531 -19.31 3.83 1.43
CA LEU A 531 -20.35 2.93 0.93
C LEU A 531 -20.93 2.16 2.12
N SER A 532 -22.02 2.66 2.67
CA SER A 532 -22.69 2.06 3.82
C SER A 532 -23.69 0.98 3.39
N SER A 533 -23.75 -0.10 4.19
CA SER A 533 -24.80 -1.12 4.07
C SER A 533 -26.16 -0.58 4.56
N GLY A 534 -26.13 0.48 5.38
CA GLY A 534 -27.27 1.23 5.88
C GLY A 534 -27.95 0.62 7.10
N LYS A 535 -27.23 -0.19 7.89
CA LYS A 535 -27.70 -0.64 9.21
C LYS A 535 -27.92 0.58 10.11
N ASP A 536 -26.89 1.42 10.24
CA ASP A 536 -26.93 2.69 10.95
C ASP A 536 -26.38 3.85 10.10
N GLU A 537 -26.51 5.09 10.58
CA GLU A 537 -26.12 6.30 9.87
C GLU A 537 -24.63 6.31 9.45
N ILE A 538 -24.31 6.99 8.34
CA ILE A 538 -22.92 7.09 7.86
C ILE A 538 -22.05 7.81 8.89
N PHE A 539 -22.49 8.96 9.38
CA PHE A 539 -21.75 9.75 10.36
C PHE A 539 -22.51 9.81 11.67
N LYS A 540 -21.92 9.34 12.77
CA LYS A 540 -22.38 9.58 14.12
C LYS A 540 -21.39 10.48 14.84
N LEU A 541 -21.80 11.73 15.03
CA LEU A 541 -20.96 12.77 15.63
C LEU A 541 -21.47 13.08 17.04
N LYS A 542 -20.75 12.59 18.05
CA LYS A 542 -21.16 12.62 19.45
C LYS A 542 -20.35 13.67 20.24
N GLU A 543 -20.91 14.10 21.36
CA GLU A 543 -20.17 14.67 22.50
C GLU A 543 -19.16 15.77 22.19
N GLY A 544 -19.53 16.70 21.31
CA GLY A 544 -18.63 17.81 21.05
C GLY A 544 -17.43 17.41 20.23
N VAL A 545 -17.51 16.40 19.35
CA VAL A 545 -16.56 16.25 18.24
C VAL A 545 -16.66 17.44 17.27
N SER A 546 -15.54 17.82 16.65
CA SER A 546 -15.49 18.72 15.50
C SER A 546 -15.46 17.87 14.22
N GLY A 547 -14.31 17.57 13.62
CA GLY A 547 -14.23 16.80 12.38
C GLY A 547 -14.53 17.66 11.15
N GLN A 548 -13.60 17.67 10.20
CA GLN A 548 -13.66 18.52 9.00
C GLN A 548 -13.55 17.64 7.75
N TYR A 549 -14.64 17.54 7.00
CA TYR A 549 -14.77 16.63 5.87
C TYR A 549 -14.73 17.39 4.55
N PHE A 550 -13.85 16.98 3.64
CA PHE A 550 -13.64 17.62 2.34
C PHE A 550 -13.72 16.61 1.19
N ASN A 551 -14.25 17.06 0.05
CA ASN A 551 -14.12 16.36 -1.24
C ASN A 551 -14.51 14.86 -1.19
N GLY A 552 -15.65 14.53 -0.60
CA GLY A 552 -16.03 13.14 -0.32
C GLY A 552 -17.38 12.73 -0.89
N VAL A 553 -17.62 11.42 -0.90
CA VAL A 553 -18.86 10.79 -1.35
C VAL A 553 -19.35 9.86 -0.25
N ALA A 554 -20.62 9.99 0.13
CA ALA A 554 -21.26 9.22 1.19
C ALA A 554 -22.60 8.66 0.68
N VAL A 555 -22.69 7.34 0.53
CA VAL A 555 -23.82 6.65 -0.08
C VAL A 555 -24.27 5.49 0.80
N VAL A 556 -25.57 5.44 1.08
CA VAL A 556 -26.23 4.24 1.62
C VAL A 556 -26.70 3.39 0.45
N LYS A 557 -26.12 2.20 0.27
CA LYS A 557 -26.39 1.32 -0.88
C LYS A 557 -27.76 0.64 -0.79
N ASP A 558 -28.03 -0.05 0.32
CA ASP A 558 -29.10 -1.05 0.36
C ASP A 558 -30.28 -0.67 1.26
N ALA A 559 -30.01 -0.35 2.52
CA ALA A 559 -31.04 -0.07 3.52
C ALA A 559 -31.50 1.40 3.54
N SER A 560 -32.35 1.74 4.51
CA SER A 560 -32.94 3.08 4.68
C SER A 560 -32.56 3.66 6.03
N THR A 561 -31.44 4.38 6.05
CA THR A 561 -30.97 5.16 7.20
C THR A 561 -30.63 6.59 6.78
N LYS A 562 -30.44 7.47 7.77
CA LYS A 562 -30.07 8.87 7.56
C LYS A 562 -28.58 9.00 7.28
N CYS A 563 -28.13 10.18 6.85
CA CYS A 563 -26.71 10.40 6.64
C CYS A 563 -25.96 10.66 7.94
N ILE A 564 -26.56 11.44 8.82
CA ILE A 564 -25.89 11.99 10.01
C ILE A 564 -26.76 11.77 11.24
N GLU A 565 -26.14 11.29 12.31
CA GLU A 565 -26.65 11.28 13.67
C GLU A 565 -25.80 12.18 14.57
N THR A 566 -26.45 12.87 15.50
CA THR A 566 -25.76 13.58 16.60
C THR A 566 -26.48 13.35 17.93
N THR A 567 -25.74 13.27 19.04
CA THR A 567 -26.29 12.89 20.36
C THR A 567 -26.19 13.98 21.43
N LYS A 568 -25.32 14.99 21.27
CA LYS A 568 -25.10 16.07 22.25
C LYS A 568 -25.13 17.45 21.58
N ALA A 569 -25.53 18.47 22.32
CA ALA A 569 -25.65 19.83 21.76
C ALA A 569 -24.29 20.45 21.44
N GLU A 570 -23.27 20.06 22.18
CA GLU A 570 -21.89 20.53 22.07
C GLU A 570 -21.27 20.20 20.71
N THR A 571 -21.73 19.16 20.02
CA THR A 571 -21.33 18.86 18.64
C THR A 571 -21.66 20.02 17.69
N ALA A 572 -22.73 20.77 17.97
CA ALA A 572 -23.14 21.94 17.16
C ALA A 572 -22.47 23.25 17.59
N LEU A 573 -21.58 23.24 18.58
CA LEU A 573 -20.94 24.42 19.14
C LEU A 573 -19.46 24.49 18.75
N ASP A 574 -18.93 25.71 18.62
CA ASP A 574 -17.49 25.94 18.61
C ASP A 574 -16.89 25.66 19.99
N GLY A 575 -15.67 25.13 19.99
CA GLY A 575 -14.82 25.01 21.16
C GLY A 575 -14.06 26.30 21.44
N ALA A 576 -13.04 26.24 22.30
CA ALA A 576 -12.22 27.39 22.62
C ALA A 576 -11.32 27.81 21.44
N VAL A 577 -10.81 26.83 20.69
CA VAL A 577 -9.94 27.05 19.53
C VAL A 577 -10.34 26.19 18.32
N THR A 578 -11.03 25.08 18.57
CA THR A 578 -11.51 24.16 17.55
C THR A 578 -12.95 24.51 17.13
N PRO A 579 -13.25 24.70 15.83
CA PRO A 579 -14.61 25.00 15.38
C PRO A 579 -15.57 23.82 15.61
N HIS A 580 -16.86 24.00 15.33
CA HIS A 580 -17.78 22.89 15.11
C HIS A 580 -17.44 22.12 13.82
N PHE A 581 -18.06 20.95 13.65
CA PHE A 581 -17.85 20.07 12.50
C PHE A 581 -18.20 20.76 11.17
N SER A 582 -17.51 20.43 10.08
CA SER A 582 -17.86 20.98 8.76
C SER A 582 -17.75 19.97 7.64
N MET A 583 -18.50 20.21 6.56
CA MET A 583 -18.53 19.36 5.37
C MET A 583 -18.46 20.27 4.15
N ASN A 584 -17.50 20.07 3.24
CA ASN A 584 -17.32 20.89 2.05
C ASN A 584 -17.02 20.02 0.82
N SER A 585 -17.76 20.20 -0.26
CA SER A 585 -17.73 19.30 -1.42
C SER A 585 -18.00 17.83 -1.05
N VAL A 586 -18.97 17.60 -0.17
CA VAL A 586 -19.42 16.26 0.21
C VAL A 586 -20.73 15.95 -0.50
N ALA A 587 -20.74 14.86 -1.28
CA ALA A 587 -21.91 14.36 -1.98
C ALA A 587 -22.60 13.26 -1.17
N MET A 588 -23.88 13.45 -0.85
CA MET A 588 -24.63 12.58 0.04
C MET A 588 -25.88 12.01 -0.60
N GLN A 589 -26.00 10.69 -0.59
CA GLN A 589 -27.20 9.96 -0.98
C GLN A 589 -27.55 8.91 0.08
N CYS A 590 -28.46 9.26 0.99
CA CYS A 590 -28.96 8.37 2.04
C CYS A 590 -30.47 8.16 1.89
N ASN A 591 -30.93 6.93 2.09
CA ASN A 591 -32.29 6.52 1.71
C ASN A 591 -33.35 6.76 2.81
N GLY A 592 -32.95 7.05 4.06
CA GLY A 592 -33.83 7.24 5.23
C GLY A 592 -33.95 8.69 5.72
N GLY A 593 -33.34 9.64 5.00
CA GLY A 593 -33.37 11.06 5.32
C GLY A 593 -31.98 11.65 5.48
N PHE A 594 -31.92 12.89 5.99
CA PHE A 594 -30.67 13.62 6.09
C PHE A 594 -30.03 13.54 7.47
N VAL A 595 -30.70 14.08 8.49
CA VAL A 595 -30.16 14.23 9.85
C VAL A 595 -31.09 13.60 10.90
N LYS A 596 -30.49 12.95 11.90
CA LYS A 596 -31.07 12.47 13.16
C LYS A 596 -30.41 13.21 14.32
N THR A 597 -31.17 13.53 15.35
CA THR A 597 -30.65 14.12 16.59
C THR A 597 -31.30 13.45 17.79
N ASP A 598 -30.50 12.85 18.68
CA ASP A 598 -30.96 12.21 19.93
C ASP A 598 -30.62 13.07 21.17
N GLY A 599 -30.17 14.30 20.93
CA GLY A 599 -29.75 15.27 21.95
C GLY A 599 -30.55 16.58 21.96
N ALA A 600 -29.97 17.60 22.60
CA ALA A 600 -30.58 18.93 22.70
C ALA A 600 -30.39 19.81 21.45
N ALA A 601 -29.44 19.48 20.56
CA ALA A 601 -29.38 20.09 19.23
C ALA A 601 -30.57 19.63 18.39
N THR A 602 -31.18 20.54 17.63
CA THR A 602 -32.28 20.18 16.73
C THR A 602 -31.75 19.74 15.38
N VAL A 603 -32.56 18.97 14.65
CA VAL A 603 -32.29 18.63 13.23
C VAL A 603 -31.98 19.88 12.41
N ALA A 604 -32.68 20.99 12.64
CA ALA A 604 -32.47 22.24 11.91
C ALA A 604 -31.09 22.87 12.18
N ASP A 605 -30.58 22.76 13.41
CA ASP A 605 -29.26 23.28 13.79
C ASP A 605 -28.17 22.54 13.01
N ILE A 606 -28.22 21.21 13.04
CA ILE A 606 -27.25 20.35 12.34
C ILE A 606 -27.36 20.49 10.82
N GLU A 607 -28.58 20.55 10.27
CA GLU A 607 -28.77 20.81 8.83
C GLU A 607 -28.21 22.18 8.42
N SER A 608 -28.30 23.20 9.28
CA SER A 608 -27.74 24.52 9.00
C SER A 608 -26.22 24.47 8.92
N ILE A 609 -25.56 23.76 9.83
CA ILE A 609 -24.10 23.57 9.82
C ILE A 609 -23.66 22.89 8.52
N VAL A 610 -24.31 21.79 8.14
CA VAL A 610 -23.93 21.03 6.93
C VAL A 610 -24.17 21.87 5.65
N LYS A 611 -25.22 22.71 5.64
CA LYS A 611 -25.55 23.59 4.51
C LYS A 611 -24.74 24.90 4.46
N GLU A 612 -24.00 25.24 5.53
CA GLU A 612 -23.04 26.34 5.50
C GLU A 612 -21.83 26.01 4.60
N GLY A 613 -21.47 24.73 4.57
CA GLY A 613 -20.42 24.22 3.72
C GLY A 613 -20.64 24.46 2.23
N VAL A 614 -19.56 24.70 1.50
CA VAL A 614 -19.62 25.00 0.06
C VAL A 614 -19.63 23.72 -0.77
N ASN A 615 -20.26 23.78 -1.95
CA ASN A 615 -20.24 22.72 -2.98
C ASN A 615 -20.82 21.35 -2.54
N ASN A 616 -21.47 21.24 -1.39
CA ASN A 616 -22.12 20.01 -0.98
C ASN A 616 -23.23 19.62 -1.96
N LEU A 617 -23.36 18.32 -2.21
CA LEU A 617 -24.35 17.75 -3.12
C LEU A 617 -25.30 16.85 -2.31
N TYR A 618 -26.59 17.05 -2.53
CA TYR A 618 -27.65 16.39 -1.75
C TYR A 618 -28.57 15.62 -2.69
N ALA A 619 -28.85 14.35 -2.38
CA ALA A 619 -29.92 13.63 -3.06
C ALA A 619 -31.29 14.13 -2.64
N SER A 620 -32.34 13.79 -3.41
CA SER A 620 -33.71 14.15 -3.05
C SER A 620 -34.15 13.51 -1.73
N THR A 621 -33.57 12.35 -1.38
CA THR A 621 -33.83 11.61 -0.13
C THR A 621 -33.02 12.12 1.06
N SER A 622 -31.94 12.87 0.82
CA SER A 622 -31.03 13.37 1.86
C SER A 622 -30.63 14.81 1.56
N GLY A 623 -31.37 15.76 2.12
CA GLY A 623 -31.14 17.20 1.96
C GLY A 623 -31.99 17.86 0.86
N GLY A 624 -32.74 17.08 0.09
CA GLY A 624 -33.75 17.58 -0.86
C GLY A 624 -33.19 18.13 -2.18
N GLY A 625 -31.96 17.74 -2.55
CA GLY A 625 -31.31 18.17 -3.79
C GLY A 625 -31.59 17.25 -4.98
N THR A 626 -30.70 17.27 -5.96
CA THR A 626 -30.82 16.53 -7.23
C THR A 626 -29.66 15.57 -7.50
N TYR A 627 -28.75 15.41 -6.55
CA TYR A 627 -27.63 14.48 -6.70
C TYR A 627 -28.12 13.04 -6.78
N VAL A 628 -27.54 12.30 -7.72
CA VAL A 628 -27.70 10.86 -7.87
C VAL A 628 -26.31 10.30 -8.10
N ASN A 629 -25.86 9.43 -7.22
CA ASN A 629 -24.53 8.85 -7.34
C ASN A 629 -24.41 8.01 -8.62
N THR A 630 -23.23 8.02 -9.23
CA THR A 630 -22.92 7.23 -10.43
C THR A 630 -21.72 6.31 -10.24
N LEU A 631 -21.40 6.00 -8.99
CA LEU A 631 -20.27 5.15 -8.62
C LEU A 631 -20.40 3.76 -9.26
N SER A 632 -19.28 3.21 -9.75
CA SER A 632 -19.13 1.77 -9.97
C SER A 632 -18.30 1.21 -8.83
N GLY A 633 -18.95 0.61 -7.84
CA GLY A 633 -18.27 0.25 -6.60
C GLY A 633 -17.76 1.50 -5.88
N PRO A 634 -16.46 1.59 -5.54
CA PRO A 634 -15.86 2.80 -4.99
C PRO A 634 -15.38 3.80 -6.06
N VAL A 635 -15.45 3.43 -7.34
CA VAL A 635 -14.89 4.21 -8.45
C VAL A 635 -15.86 5.30 -8.87
N ASN A 636 -15.37 6.54 -8.96
CA ASN A 636 -16.17 7.67 -9.42
C ASN A 636 -16.77 7.45 -10.81
N GLY A 637 -18.04 7.83 -10.93
CA GLY A 637 -18.71 8.00 -12.21
C GLY A 637 -18.83 9.47 -12.63
N SER A 638 -19.68 9.72 -13.62
CA SER A 638 -19.84 11.06 -14.20
C SER A 638 -20.33 12.14 -13.22
N ALA A 639 -21.14 11.79 -12.22
CA ALA A 639 -21.66 12.74 -11.25
C ALA A 639 -20.56 13.18 -10.28
N GLU A 640 -19.78 12.24 -9.77
CA GLU A 640 -18.69 12.50 -8.83
C GLU A 640 -17.54 13.23 -9.53
N SER A 641 -17.18 12.82 -10.75
CA SER A 641 -16.14 13.51 -11.54
C SER A 641 -16.53 14.93 -11.96
N ALA A 642 -17.82 15.28 -11.99
CA ALA A 642 -18.30 16.61 -12.34
C ALA A 642 -18.50 17.53 -11.12
N ALA A 643 -18.35 17.01 -9.90
CA ALA A 643 -18.54 17.80 -8.69
C ALA A 643 -17.42 18.83 -8.55
N ASN A 644 -17.77 20.01 -8.03
CA ASN A 644 -16.78 21.00 -7.66
C ASN A 644 -16.03 20.52 -6.41
N VAL A 645 -14.72 20.68 -6.39
CA VAL A 645 -13.87 20.42 -5.23
C VAL A 645 -13.68 21.69 -4.38
N THR A 646 -13.45 21.49 -3.09
CA THR A 646 -13.05 22.52 -2.14
C THR A 646 -11.56 22.40 -1.87
N VAL A 647 -10.84 23.50 -2.06
CA VAL A 647 -9.43 23.60 -1.66
C VAL A 647 -9.33 23.47 -0.14
N ILE A 648 -8.51 22.54 0.32
CA ILE A 648 -8.26 22.35 1.75
C ILE A 648 -7.54 23.59 2.28
N PRO A 649 -8.03 24.21 3.38
CA PRO A 649 -7.38 25.39 3.96
C PRO A 649 -5.90 25.17 4.29
N GLU A 650 -5.07 26.20 4.03
CA GLU A 650 -3.61 26.15 4.28
C GLU A 650 -3.28 25.75 5.72
N LYS A 651 -4.10 26.13 6.71
CA LYS A 651 -3.92 25.74 8.12
C LYS A 651 -3.94 24.22 8.36
N TYR A 652 -4.52 23.44 7.45
CA TYR A 652 -4.56 21.98 7.52
C TYR A 652 -3.57 21.31 6.55
N ASN A 653 -2.97 22.07 5.62
CA ASN A 653 -2.15 21.53 4.54
C ASN A 653 -0.85 22.31 4.28
N ALA A 654 -0.30 22.97 5.30
CA ALA A 654 0.90 23.81 5.15
C ALA A 654 2.16 23.00 4.74
N ASP A 655 2.17 21.71 5.04
CA ASP A 655 3.24 20.75 4.70
C ASP A 655 2.98 19.96 3.42
N ASN A 656 1.87 20.25 2.71
CA ASN A 656 1.41 19.52 1.52
C ASN A 656 1.10 18.03 1.78
N PHE A 657 0.66 17.68 3.00
CA PHE A 657 0.16 16.33 3.26
C PHE A 657 -0.99 15.94 2.34
N PHE A 658 -1.94 16.83 2.10
CA PHE A 658 -3.04 16.59 1.16
C PHE A 658 -2.63 16.93 -0.26
N ASP A 659 -2.78 15.96 -1.15
CA ASP A 659 -2.65 16.17 -2.58
C ASP A 659 -3.79 17.06 -3.08
N THR A 660 -3.50 17.92 -4.04
CA THR A 660 -4.53 18.71 -4.71
C THR A 660 -5.22 17.85 -5.77
N THR A 661 -6.51 17.60 -5.58
CA THR A 661 -7.35 16.82 -6.50
C THR A 661 -8.35 17.71 -7.24
N ASP A 662 -8.75 17.30 -8.44
CA ASP A 662 -9.80 17.93 -9.27
C ASP A 662 -11.12 17.14 -9.24
N TYR A 663 -11.28 16.23 -8.26
CA TYR A 663 -12.43 15.36 -8.08
C TYR A 663 -12.76 15.15 -6.59
N ILE A 664 -14.02 14.83 -6.28
CA ILE A 664 -14.43 14.33 -4.95
C ILE A 664 -14.35 12.80 -4.92
N GLY A 665 -14.30 12.17 -3.75
CA GLY A 665 -14.19 10.72 -3.62
C GLY A 665 -12.74 10.22 -3.55
N ALA A 666 -12.57 8.96 -3.16
CA ALA A 666 -11.26 8.32 -2.95
C ALA A 666 -10.60 7.77 -4.22
N VAL A 667 -11.38 7.51 -5.28
CA VAL A 667 -10.88 6.90 -6.52
C VAL A 667 -11.35 7.72 -7.72
N LYS A 668 -10.42 8.36 -8.43
CA LYS A 668 -10.74 9.37 -9.47
C LYS A 668 -11.62 8.83 -10.59
N GLY A 669 -11.42 7.58 -10.98
CA GLY A 669 -12.10 6.93 -12.11
C GLY A 669 -11.46 5.58 -12.44
N ALA A 670 -11.90 4.94 -13.53
CA ALA A 670 -11.53 3.55 -13.83
C ALA A 670 -10.03 3.28 -14.07
N THR A 671 -9.26 4.32 -14.42
CA THR A 671 -7.80 4.24 -14.62
C THR A 671 -7.02 4.45 -13.32
N ASP A 672 -7.69 4.86 -12.25
CA ASP A 672 -7.09 5.02 -10.93
C ASP A 672 -7.16 3.69 -10.18
N THR A 673 -6.01 3.07 -9.97
CA THR A 673 -5.88 1.69 -9.50
C THR A 673 -5.03 1.57 -8.23
N TRP A 674 -4.86 2.67 -7.48
CA TRP A 674 -4.03 2.69 -6.26
C TRP A 674 -4.46 1.62 -5.23
N TYR A 675 -5.73 1.22 -5.21
CA TYR A 675 -6.29 0.21 -4.31
C TYR A 675 -6.17 -1.23 -4.85
N LYS A 676 -5.68 -1.45 -6.07
CA LYS A 676 -5.61 -2.79 -6.69
C LYS A 676 -4.29 -3.49 -6.38
N ASN A 677 -4.23 -4.80 -6.61
CA ASN A 677 -3.08 -5.71 -6.45
C ASN A 677 -2.66 -5.98 -5.01
N TRP A 678 -2.75 -4.99 -4.14
CA TRP A 678 -2.30 -5.07 -2.76
C TRP A 678 -3.42 -5.20 -1.74
N THR A 679 -4.70 -5.16 -2.11
CA THR A 679 -5.83 -5.44 -1.19
C THR A 679 -6.26 -6.91 -1.25
N LEU A 680 -6.97 -7.38 -0.23
CA LEU A 680 -7.58 -8.70 -0.21
C LEU A 680 -8.58 -8.82 -1.38
N SER A 681 -8.35 -9.80 -2.25
CA SER A 681 -9.16 -9.99 -3.46
C SER A 681 -10.60 -10.31 -3.12
N GLY A 682 -11.56 -9.64 -3.77
CA GLY A 682 -12.99 -9.86 -3.54
C GLY A 682 -13.60 -9.04 -2.40
N THR A 683 -12.83 -8.21 -1.70
CA THR A 683 -13.35 -7.36 -0.60
C THR A 683 -13.90 -6.01 -1.04
N ILE A 684 -13.52 -5.56 -2.23
CA ILE A 684 -13.95 -4.31 -2.83
C ILE A 684 -14.75 -4.64 -4.08
N ASP A 685 -16.02 -4.29 -4.10
CA ASP A 685 -16.86 -4.49 -5.28
C ASP A 685 -16.38 -3.57 -6.39
N VAL A 686 -15.78 -4.12 -7.45
CA VAL A 686 -15.56 -3.39 -8.70
C VAL A 686 -16.42 -4.11 -9.73
N GLN A 687 -17.59 -3.54 -10.05
CA GLN A 687 -18.46 -4.07 -11.11
C GLN A 687 -17.95 -3.68 -12.49
#